data_AF-A0AAN7D0K1-F1
#
_entry.id   AF-A0AAN7D0K1-F1
#
_cell.length_a   1.000
_cell.length_b   1.000
_cell.length_c   1.000
_cell.angle_alpha   90.00
_cell.angle_beta   90.00
_cell.angle_gamma   90.00
#
_symmetry.space_group_name_H-M   'P 1'
#
loop_
_entity.id
_entity.type
_entity.pdbx_description
1 polymer ?
#
loop_
_entity_poly.entity_id
_entity_poly.type
_entity_poly.pdbx_seq_one_letter_code
_entity_poly.pdbx_strand_id
1 'polypeptide(L)'
;MSSSQQQPAQGLVLGYSSKHPFSAVPLSDRASVQTLLATLLDPLEPFFSPGKARVRCPGATAVRFDQTASEVEGFARPLWGLACLLAGGGEYRGTSWWIDGLRAGTDPVRDGEYWGYPADNDQRMVEMCPLGFALAVAPQIWEGLSERERGNVEAWLGNSINEKNMPNTNWLWFRVFANLGLKKNGGKFSQERLQADIKHLETFYRGDGWSNDGPEGIHQMDYYSSSFAIHFLQLLYAKLAGEEDPEHAAEFKKRAQIAALDLAHYYDELGRAIPFGRSVGYRFAMVSFWGALAYADVELPAPLTWGMVKGIVMRHLRWWQTQPDIWSPSGTLTIGYSYPNMYMAENYNSPGSPYWACLAFICLAVPETHPFWTSKEENHWDVIPKVKALKHPGHIMSNLGGHCMLLSSGQACSYPMKGTHAKYGSFAYSSAFGYSVPPGLFTLEQYALASQLGFSDDGGEYWKTRRVSDSSLQTRGDGNEPVLVSLWSPFSDVHVKTYLIPPRSETPNWHLRAHHIRAEGREVLTADGGFAICSARAADGRLLGPWDPASGEGTRPRLMGNYDVLTPEAWADGAEGAFAVSKGGAAGVRALEGTRGGRTATLVNADPNSNLVESRTTIPTLQGTVRKGENVWYVTAVYAKPAAEGVSKNEYLSGWDKLPEVPAWLKEEIGQ
;
A
#
# COMPACT_ATOMS: atom_id res chain seq x y z
N MET A 1 -30.29 44.53 12.43
CA MET A 1 -29.24 44.09 11.49
C MET A 1 -29.54 42.64 11.15
N SER A 2 -30.02 42.40 9.92
CA SER A 2 -30.37 41.06 9.43
C SER A 2 -29.09 40.27 9.28
N SER A 3 -28.98 39.16 10.02
CA SER A 3 -27.97 38.14 9.74
C SER A 3 -28.34 37.52 8.40
N SER A 4 -27.56 37.84 7.36
CA SER A 4 -27.58 37.04 6.14
C SER A 4 -27.09 35.65 6.54
N GLN A 5 -28.02 34.72 6.75
CA GLN A 5 -27.70 33.31 6.75
C GLN A 5 -27.07 33.03 5.38
N GLN A 6 -25.75 32.90 5.34
CA GLN A 6 -25.06 32.36 4.18
C GLN A 6 -25.73 31.02 3.90
N GLN A 7 -26.31 30.87 2.70
CA GLN A 7 -26.77 29.56 2.25
C GLN A 7 -25.59 28.58 2.41
N PRO A 8 -25.81 27.40 3.02
CA PRO A 8 -24.74 26.42 3.14
C PRO A 8 -24.18 26.15 1.74
N ALA A 9 -22.86 26.22 1.61
CA ALA A 9 -22.18 25.93 0.34
C ALA A 9 -22.68 24.58 -0.17
N GLN A 10 -23.25 24.57 -1.38
CA GLN A 10 -23.73 23.34 -1.98
C GLN A 10 -22.50 22.47 -2.30
N GLY A 11 -22.31 21.41 -1.51
CA GLY A 11 -21.21 20.46 -1.69
C GLY A 11 -21.27 19.75 -3.04
N LEU A 12 -20.14 19.18 -3.46
CA LEU A 12 -20.08 18.30 -4.62
C LEU A 12 -21.01 17.09 -4.40
N VAL A 13 -21.79 16.74 -5.43
CA VAL A 13 -22.61 15.53 -5.45
C VAL A 13 -22.33 14.76 -6.73
N LEU A 14 -21.75 13.57 -6.58
CA LEU A 14 -21.51 12.64 -7.67
C LEU A 14 -22.75 11.77 -7.90
N GLY A 15 -23.39 11.94 -9.06
CA GLY A 15 -24.48 11.10 -9.53
C GLY A 15 -24.02 9.93 -10.40
N TYR A 16 -24.97 9.16 -10.94
CA TYR A 16 -24.75 7.91 -11.67
C TYR A 16 -23.66 7.94 -12.76
N SER A 17 -23.59 9.03 -13.54
CA SER A 17 -22.59 9.20 -14.61
C SER A 17 -21.58 10.31 -14.32
N SER A 18 -21.58 10.84 -13.10
CA SER A 18 -20.65 11.91 -12.72
C SER A 18 -19.24 11.36 -12.59
N LYS A 19 -18.27 12.01 -13.24
CA LYS A 19 -16.85 11.78 -12.98
C LYS A 19 -16.39 12.75 -11.91
N HIS A 20 -15.64 12.27 -10.92
CA HIS A 20 -15.03 13.15 -9.93
C HIS A 20 -14.05 14.11 -10.64
N PRO A 21 -13.99 15.40 -10.26
CA PRO A 21 -13.07 16.36 -10.89
C PRO A 21 -11.61 15.90 -10.93
N PHE A 22 -11.14 15.18 -9.91
CA PHE A 22 -9.81 14.57 -9.87
C PHE A 22 -9.51 13.74 -11.13
N SER A 23 -10.47 12.92 -11.58
CA SER A 23 -10.34 12.05 -12.76
C SER A 23 -10.38 12.82 -14.09
N ALA A 24 -10.77 14.09 -14.08
CA ALA A 24 -10.91 14.92 -15.27
C ALA A 24 -9.72 15.87 -15.52
N VAL A 25 -8.83 16.05 -14.54
CA VAL A 25 -7.66 16.94 -14.68
C VAL A 25 -6.67 16.37 -15.72
N PRO A 26 -6.32 17.09 -16.79
CA PRO A 26 -5.32 16.65 -17.76
C PRO A 26 -3.90 16.78 -17.19
N LEU A 27 -3.45 15.76 -16.46
CA LEU A 27 -2.19 15.79 -15.72
C LEU A 27 -0.96 15.76 -16.63
N SER A 28 -0.18 16.84 -16.63
CA SER A 28 1.00 17.01 -17.51
C SER A 28 2.14 17.83 -16.90
N ASP A 29 1.83 18.77 -16.01
CA ASP A 29 2.77 19.73 -15.45
C ASP A 29 2.45 20.11 -13.99
N ARG A 30 3.23 21.04 -13.43
CA ARG A 30 3.04 21.53 -12.05
C ARG A 30 1.66 22.13 -11.82
N ALA A 31 1.15 22.95 -12.76
CA ALA A 31 -0.14 23.62 -12.63
C ALA A 31 -1.31 22.62 -12.60
N SER A 32 -1.22 21.57 -13.42
CA SER A 32 -2.19 20.47 -13.40
C SER A 32 -2.15 19.68 -12.08
N VAL A 33 -0.98 19.52 -11.44
CA VAL A 33 -0.88 18.91 -10.09
C VAL A 33 -1.47 19.81 -9.01
N GLN A 34 -1.29 21.13 -9.09
CA GLN A 34 -1.96 22.09 -8.19
C GLN A 34 -3.49 22.00 -8.32
N THR A 35 -3.98 21.95 -9.56
CA THR A 35 -5.41 21.75 -9.86
C THR A 35 -5.90 20.42 -9.29
N LEU A 36 -5.13 19.34 -9.46
CA LEU A 36 -5.46 18.02 -8.94
C LEU A 36 -5.61 18.04 -7.40
N LEU A 37 -4.71 18.71 -6.68
CA LEU A 37 -4.83 18.90 -5.23
C LEU A 37 -6.12 19.63 -4.84
N ALA A 38 -6.45 20.72 -5.54
CA ALA A 38 -7.68 21.48 -5.26
C ALA A 38 -8.93 20.58 -5.33
N THR A 39 -8.99 19.64 -6.29
CA THR A 39 -10.10 18.68 -6.39
C THR A 39 -10.24 17.74 -5.18
N LEU A 40 -9.19 17.56 -4.37
CA LEU A 40 -9.26 16.82 -3.11
C LEU A 40 -9.71 17.68 -1.94
N LEU A 41 -9.35 18.97 -1.96
CA LEU A 41 -9.64 19.90 -0.87
C LEU A 41 -11.05 20.50 -0.97
N ASP A 42 -11.52 20.79 -2.18
CA ASP A 42 -12.82 21.42 -2.42
C ASP A 42 -13.99 20.63 -1.80
N PRO A 43 -14.06 19.28 -1.92
CA PRO A 43 -15.15 18.50 -1.35
C PRO A 43 -15.21 18.52 0.19
N LEU A 44 -14.17 18.98 0.89
CA LEU A 44 -14.16 19.05 2.35
C LEU A 44 -14.93 20.26 2.91
N GLU A 45 -15.14 21.31 2.11
CA GLU A 45 -15.73 22.58 2.53
C GLU A 45 -17.05 22.43 3.33
N PRO A 46 -18.02 21.61 2.91
CA PRO A 46 -19.28 21.45 3.64
C PRO A 46 -19.16 20.71 4.97
N PHE A 47 -18.02 20.05 5.21
CA PHE A 47 -17.80 19.15 6.34
C PHE A 47 -16.97 19.78 7.46
N PHE A 48 -16.52 21.03 7.29
CA PHE A 48 -15.91 21.79 8.36
C PHE A 48 -16.93 22.10 9.47
N SER A 49 -16.49 22.04 10.73
CA SER A 49 -17.22 22.59 11.87
C SER A 49 -17.47 24.09 11.71
N PRO A 50 -18.43 24.69 12.44
CA PRO A 50 -18.71 26.13 12.35
C PRO A 50 -17.48 27.02 12.53
N GLY A 51 -16.61 26.69 13.48
CA GLY A 51 -15.32 27.37 13.73
C GLY A 51 -14.16 26.87 12.87
N LYS A 52 -14.43 25.98 11.91
CA LYS A 52 -13.45 25.34 11.01
C LYS A 52 -12.40 24.46 11.71
N ALA A 53 -12.51 24.23 13.02
CA ALA A 53 -11.53 23.45 13.77
C ALA A 53 -11.46 21.99 13.34
N ARG A 54 -12.56 21.43 12.87
CA ARG A 54 -12.72 19.99 12.65
C ARG A 54 -13.31 19.75 11.28
N VAL A 55 -12.99 18.61 10.66
CA VAL A 55 -13.61 18.20 9.41
C VAL A 55 -14.23 16.81 9.58
N ARG A 56 -15.56 16.76 9.60
CA ARG A 56 -16.31 15.50 9.70
C ARG A 56 -16.46 14.86 8.32
N CYS A 57 -15.39 14.18 7.88
CA CYS A 57 -15.40 13.44 6.62
C CYS A 57 -16.60 12.46 6.58
N PRO A 58 -17.40 12.43 5.50
CA PRO A 58 -18.53 11.54 5.36
C PRO A 58 -18.15 10.06 5.44
N GLY A 59 -18.94 9.29 6.19
CA GLY A 59 -18.74 7.86 6.42
C GLY A 59 -19.08 7.50 7.87
N ALA A 60 -20.08 6.66 8.09
CA ALA A 60 -20.52 6.27 9.43
C ALA A 60 -19.76 5.02 9.92
N THR A 61 -18.45 5.13 10.10
CA THR A 61 -17.57 4.04 10.58
C THR A 61 -16.82 4.45 11.84
N ALA A 62 -16.52 3.50 12.73
CA ALA A 62 -15.82 3.74 13.98
C ALA A 62 -14.34 3.32 13.93
N VAL A 63 -13.57 3.86 14.86
CA VAL A 63 -12.14 3.62 15.09
C VAL A 63 -11.86 3.48 16.58
N ARG A 64 -10.65 3.06 16.94
CA ARG A 64 -10.24 2.84 18.34
C ARG A 64 -10.08 4.11 19.21
N PHE A 65 -10.23 5.30 18.63
CA PHE A 65 -10.10 6.60 19.31
C PHE A 65 -11.39 7.42 19.15
N ASP A 66 -11.51 8.52 19.88
CA ASP A 66 -12.75 9.30 19.94
C ASP A 66 -13.06 10.05 18.63
N GLN A 67 -14.33 10.44 18.48
CA GLN A 67 -14.82 11.13 17.29
C GLN A 67 -14.11 12.47 17.05
N THR A 68 -13.72 13.20 18.10
CA THR A 68 -13.01 14.48 17.93
C THR A 68 -11.65 14.25 17.30
N ALA A 69 -10.87 13.25 17.74
CA ALA A 69 -9.62 12.87 17.08
C ALA A 69 -9.83 12.50 15.60
N SER A 70 -10.89 11.74 15.28
CA SER A 70 -11.23 11.42 13.88
C SER A 70 -11.47 12.66 13.02
N GLU A 71 -12.17 13.66 13.54
CA GLU A 71 -12.42 14.91 12.80
C GLU A 71 -11.19 15.83 12.75
N VAL A 72 -10.26 15.71 13.70
CA VAL A 72 -8.94 16.34 13.63
C VAL A 72 -8.10 15.69 12.53
N GLU A 73 -8.20 14.37 12.29
CA GLU A 73 -7.55 13.75 11.11
C GLU A 73 -8.03 14.40 9.81
N GLY A 74 -9.35 14.59 9.70
CA GLY A 74 -9.97 15.23 8.53
C GLY A 74 -9.49 16.67 8.31
N PHE A 75 -9.14 17.37 9.39
CA PHE A 75 -8.56 18.71 9.32
C PHE A 75 -7.06 18.69 8.97
N ALA A 76 -6.29 17.86 9.68
CA ALA A 76 -4.84 17.91 9.68
C ALA A 76 -4.21 17.20 8.47
N ARG A 77 -4.73 16.06 8.02
CA ARG A 77 -4.12 15.29 6.92
C ARG A 77 -4.13 16.01 5.57
N PRO A 78 -5.16 16.79 5.20
CA PRO A 78 -5.11 17.66 4.02
C PRO A 78 -3.98 18.70 4.04
N LEU A 79 -3.45 19.07 5.22
CA LEU A 79 -2.34 20.02 5.32
C LEU A 79 -1.05 19.50 4.65
N TRP A 80 -0.87 18.19 4.52
CA TRP A 80 0.26 17.65 3.76
C TRP A 80 0.29 18.17 2.33
N GLY A 81 -0.88 18.34 1.70
CA GLY A 81 -0.98 18.90 0.36
C GLY A 81 -1.01 20.43 0.38
N LEU A 82 -1.88 21.01 1.21
CA LEU A 82 -2.06 22.47 1.26
C LEU A 82 -0.76 23.20 1.62
N ALA A 83 -0.03 22.73 2.63
CA ALA A 83 1.22 23.36 3.03
C ALA A 83 2.29 23.29 1.92
N CYS A 84 2.35 22.19 1.16
CA CYS A 84 3.27 22.06 0.04
C CYS A 84 2.92 22.99 -1.12
N LEU A 85 1.62 23.15 -1.41
CA LEU A 85 1.15 24.12 -2.39
C LEU A 85 1.58 25.55 -2.01
N LEU A 86 1.35 25.93 -0.76
CA LEU A 86 1.69 27.26 -0.23
C LEU A 86 3.21 27.49 -0.20
N ALA A 87 3.99 26.52 0.24
CA ALA A 87 5.45 26.57 0.27
C ALA A 87 6.04 26.77 -1.14
N GLY A 88 5.40 26.19 -2.16
CA GLY A 88 5.75 26.39 -3.56
C GLY A 88 5.25 27.69 -4.18
N GLY A 89 4.67 28.61 -3.40
CA GLY A 89 4.11 29.88 -3.90
C GLY A 89 2.78 29.73 -4.64
N GLY A 90 2.10 28.59 -4.53
CA GLY A 90 0.73 28.43 -5.01
C GLY A 90 -0.29 28.99 -4.03
N GLU A 91 -1.52 29.18 -4.51
CA GLU A 91 -2.63 29.70 -3.71
C GLU A 91 -3.79 28.70 -3.67
N TYR A 92 -4.54 28.70 -2.57
CA TYR A 92 -5.80 27.98 -2.45
C TYR A 92 -6.84 28.85 -1.78
N ARG A 93 -8.03 28.96 -2.39
CA ARG A 93 -9.14 29.81 -1.94
C ARG A 93 -9.55 29.56 -0.48
N GLY A 94 -9.41 28.33 -0.01
CA GLY A 94 -9.83 27.89 1.33
C GLY A 94 -8.74 28.00 2.40
N THR A 95 -7.58 28.60 2.10
CA THR A 95 -6.44 28.67 3.05
C THR A 95 -6.84 29.25 4.40
N SER A 96 -7.71 30.26 4.43
CA SER A 96 -8.21 30.86 5.68
C SER A 96 -8.96 29.88 6.58
N TRP A 97 -9.60 28.84 6.04
CA TRP A 97 -10.31 27.85 6.84
C TRP A 97 -9.37 27.05 7.75
N TRP A 98 -8.16 26.76 7.28
CA TRP A 98 -7.16 26.08 8.11
C TRP A 98 -6.57 27.01 9.16
N ILE A 99 -6.39 28.30 8.87
CA ILE A 99 -5.95 29.29 9.86
C ILE A 99 -7.02 29.46 10.95
N ASP A 100 -8.28 29.63 10.55
CA ASP A 100 -9.42 29.75 11.47
C ASP A 100 -9.61 28.48 12.29
N GLY A 101 -9.42 27.32 11.67
CA GLY A 101 -9.52 26.02 12.33
C GLY A 101 -8.41 25.77 13.34
N LEU A 102 -7.16 26.14 13.03
CA LEU A 102 -6.05 26.07 13.98
C LEU A 102 -6.31 26.97 15.20
N ARG A 103 -6.78 28.20 14.96
CA ARG A 103 -7.19 29.14 16.01
C ARG A 103 -8.29 28.56 16.90
N ALA A 104 -9.32 28.00 16.29
CA ALA A 104 -10.48 27.45 17.00
C ALA A 104 -10.15 26.16 17.76
N GLY A 105 -9.41 25.26 17.12
CA GLY A 105 -9.11 23.92 17.63
C GLY A 105 -8.10 23.88 18.76
N THR A 106 -7.24 24.90 18.87
CA THR A 106 -6.27 25.02 19.95
C THR A 106 -6.74 25.90 21.12
N ASP A 107 -7.91 26.56 21.01
CA ASP A 107 -8.44 27.42 22.07
C ASP A 107 -9.25 26.61 23.11
N PRO A 108 -8.73 26.38 24.33
CA PRO A 108 -9.37 25.52 25.33
C PRO A 108 -10.69 26.09 25.89
N VAL A 109 -10.96 27.38 25.69
CA VAL A 109 -12.22 27.99 26.13
C VAL A 109 -13.28 28.03 25.02
N ARG A 110 -12.95 27.55 23.81
CA ARG A 110 -13.88 27.54 22.68
C ARG A 110 -14.70 26.25 22.68
N ASP A 111 -15.86 26.33 23.32
CA ASP A 111 -16.77 25.19 23.44
C ASP A 111 -17.16 24.59 22.08
N GLY A 112 -17.18 23.27 22.02
CA GLY A 112 -17.49 22.51 20.81
C GLY A 112 -16.46 22.60 19.66
N GLU A 113 -15.34 23.33 19.78
CA GLU A 113 -14.32 23.41 18.73
C GLU A 113 -12.94 22.92 19.21
N TYR A 114 -12.65 23.06 20.51
CA TYR A 114 -11.38 22.62 21.08
C TYR A 114 -11.10 21.14 20.83
N TRP A 115 -9.90 20.82 20.37
CA TRP A 115 -9.51 19.46 20.03
C TRP A 115 -9.30 18.57 21.25
N GLY A 116 -9.02 19.14 22.41
CA GLY A 116 -8.59 18.39 23.59
C GLY A 116 -7.08 18.12 23.56
N TYR A 117 -6.47 18.03 24.75
CA TYR A 117 -5.07 17.63 24.87
C TYR A 117 -4.93 16.13 24.63
N PRO A 118 -3.82 15.66 24.03
CA PRO A 118 -3.55 14.25 23.85
C PRO A 118 -3.32 13.55 25.20
N ALA A 119 -3.78 12.31 25.31
CA ALA A 119 -3.30 11.35 26.32
C ALA A 119 -2.03 10.62 25.83
N ASP A 120 -1.50 9.69 26.63
CA ASP A 120 -0.42 8.81 26.18
C ASP A 120 -0.89 7.92 25.01
N ASN A 121 -0.07 7.80 23.95
CA ASN A 121 -0.38 7.03 22.75
C ASN A 121 -1.70 7.45 22.04
N ASP A 122 -2.02 8.74 22.07
CA ASP A 122 -3.25 9.32 21.52
C ASP A 122 -3.13 9.64 20.02
N GLN A 123 -4.21 9.43 19.26
CA GLN A 123 -4.25 9.71 17.83
C GLN A 123 -3.94 11.18 17.49
N ARG A 124 -4.28 12.13 18.36
CA ARG A 124 -3.98 13.56 18.15
C ARG A 124 -2.48 13.81 17.96
N MET A 125 -1.63 12.99 18.57
CA MET A 125 -0.17 13.09 18.42
C MET A 125 0.29 12.82 16.98
N VAL A 126 -0.44 11.97 16.25
CA VAL A 126 -0.17 11.71 14.83
C VAL A 126 -0.49 12.94 14.00
N GLU A 127 -1.62 13.58 14.29
CA GLU A 127 -2.10 14.75 13.56
C GLU A 127 -1.28 16.03 13.86
N MET A 128 -0.50 16.03 14.93
CA MET A 128 0.48 17.08 15.23
C MET A 128 1.64 17.12 14.21
N CYS A 129 1.95 16.01 13.53
CA CYS A 129 3.00 15.97 12.52
C CYS A 129 2.69 16.85 11.28
N PRO A 130 1.57 16.67 10.56
CA PRO A 130 1.22 17.55 9.45
C PRO A 130 1.09 19.02 9.88
N LEU A 131 0.63 19.28 11.10
CA LEU A 131 0.57 20.65 11.65
C LEU A 131 1.97 21.24 11.82
N GLY A 132 2.88 20.52 12.48
CA GLY A 132 4.26 20.95 12.65
C GLY A 132 4.97 21.17 11.32
N PHE A 133 4.78 20.27 10.35
CA PHE A 133 5.29 20.45 9.00
C PHE A 133 4.69 21.69 8.32
N ALA A 134 3.36 21.87 8.38
CA ALA A 134 2.69 23.01 7.77
C ALA A 134 3.19 24.35 8.32
N LEU A 135 3.37 24.46 9.63
CA LEU A 135 3.96 25.64 10.25
C LEU A 135 5.39 25.89 9.78
N ALA A 136 6.18 24.83 9.55
CA ALA A 136 7.58 24.96 9.12
C ALA A 136 7.72 25.47 7.68
N VAL A 137 6.79 25.14 6.78
CA VAL A 137 6.92 25.42 5.33
C VAL A 137 5.98 26.49 4.80
N ALA A 138 4.89 26.79 5.51
CA ALA A 138 3.90 27.81 5.16
C ALA A 138 3.77 28.84 6.29
N PRO A 139 4.75 29.75 6.47
CA PRO A 139 4.83 30.67 7.61
C PRO A 139 3.59 31.57 7.74
N GLN A 140 2.88 31.85 6.64
CA GLN A 140 1.65 32.62 6.67
C GLN A 140 0.56 32.04 7.60
N ILE A 141 0.59 30.72 7.87
CA ILE A 141 -0.33 30.08 8.83
C ILE A 141 -0.05 30.57 10.25
N TRP A 142 1.23 30.67 10.64
CA TRP A 142 1.64 31.16 11.95
C TRP A 142 1.52 32.69 12.07
N GLU A 143 1.91 33.40 11.02
CA GLU A 143 1.83 34.86 10.96
C GLU A 143 0.40 35.38 11.11
N GLY A 144 -0.59 34.62 10.61
CA GLY A 144 -2.02 34.89 10.76
C GLY A 144 -2.61 34.72 12.17
N LEU A 145 -1.79 34.31 13.15
CA LEU A 145 -2.19 34.13 14.55
C LEU A 145 -1.78 35.34 15.41
N SER A 146 -2.67 35.75 16.31
CA SER A 146 -2.34 36.70 17.39
C SER A 146 -1.44 36.08 18.44
N GLU A 147 -0.84 36.90 19.33
CA GLU A 147 0.03 36.42 20.41
C GLU A 147 -0.67 35.38 21.32
N ARG A 148 -1.93 35.63 21.68
CA ARG A 148 -2.76 34.68 22.46
C ARG A 148 -2.91 33.35 21.73
N GLU A 149 -3.17 33.41 20.43
CA GLU A 149 -3.41 32.22 19.60
C GLU A 149 -2.12 31.42 19.38
N ARG A 150 -0.98 32.10 19.20
CA ARG A 150 0.33 31.45 19.19
C ARG A 150 0.60 30.73 20.50
N GLY A 151 0.28 31.35 21.65
CA GLY A 151 0.39 30.71 22.96
C GLY A 151 -0.49 29.45 23.09
N ASN A 152 -1.69 29.45 22.51
CA ASN A 152 -2.56 28.27 22.47
C ASN A 152 -1.96 27.16 21.59
N VAL A 153 -1.42 27.50 20.43
CA VAL A 153 -0.74 26.54 19.55
C VAL A 153 0.50 25.96 20.22
N GLU A 154 1.32 26.77 20.91
CA GLU A 154 2.47 26.29 21.69
C GLU A 154 2.05 25.30 22.77
N ALA A 155 0.98 25.59 23.51
CA ALA A 155 0.47 24.73 24.56
C ALA A 155 -0.04 23.39 24.00
N TRP A 156 -0.81 23.44 22.91
CA TRP A 156 -1.39 22.24 22.30
C TRP A 156 -0.36 21.43 21.51
N LEU A 157 0.40 22.03 20.60
CA LEU A 157 1.33 21.33 19.71
C LEU A 157 2.65 20.96 20.40
N GLY A 158 3.16 21.80 21.30
CA GLY A 158 4.48 21.64 21.91
C GLY A 158 4.40 21.06 23.32
N ASN A 159 3.87 21.82 24.27
CA ASN A 159 3.88 21.42 25.68
C ASN A 159 3.15 20.08 25.88
N SER A 160 1.99 19.92 25.24
CA SER A 160 1.18 18.71 25.45
C SER A 160 1.79 17.44 24.88
N ILE A 161 2.52 17.47 23.75
CA ILE A 161 3.14 16.25 23.18
C ILE A 161 4.47 15.88 23.86
N ASN A 162 5.21 16.88 24.36
CA ASN A 162 6.53 16.69 24.97
C ASN A 162 6.46 16.03 26.36
N GLU A 163 5.31 16.09 27.00
CA GLU A 163 5.04 15.50 28.32
C GLU A 163 4.48 14.07 28.25
N LYS A 164 4.23 13.53 27.05
CA LYS A 164 3.52 12.27 26.87
C LYS A 164 4.38 11.15 26.33
N ASN A 165 3.93 9.93 26.60
CA ASN A 165 4.52 8.73 26.05
C ASN A 165 4.06 8.51 24.60
N MET A 166 5.02 8.17 23.75
CA MET A 166 4.81 7.85 22.35
C MET A 166 5.08 6.35 22.13
N PRO A 167 4.34 5.69 21.23
CA PRO A 167 4.71 4.36 20.76
C PRO A 167 6.13 4.35 20.21
N ASN A 168 6.88 3.29 20.52
CA ASN A 168 8.26 3.11 20.09
C ASN A 168 8.35 2.69 18.61
N THR A 169 7.95 3.60 17.72
CA THR A 169 7.77 3.41 16.26
C THR A 169 8.00 4.76 15.55
N ASN A 170 7.64 4.87 14.26
CA ASN A 170 7.57 6.12 13.50
C ASN A 170 6.85 7.28 14.23
N TRP A 171 6.03 7.01 15.24
CA TRP A 171 5.36 8.03 16.04
C TRP A 171 6.31 9.07 16.62
N LEU A 172 7.56 8.71 16.91
CA LEU A 172 8.56 9.66 17.41
C LEU A 172 8.85 10.78 16.40
N TRP A 173 8.74 10.51 15.09
CA TRP A 173 8.82 11.57 14.08
C TRP A 173 7.72 12.61 14.24
N PHE A 174 6.53 12.23 14.70
CA PHE A 174 5.43 13.17 14.85
C PHE A 174 5.74 14.23 15.92
N ARG A 175 6.39 13.83 17.02
CA ARG A 175 6.89 14.76 18.05
C ARG A 175 8.07 15.59 17.56
N VAL A 176 8.96 15.02 16.75
CA VAL A 176 10.04 15.78 16.08
C VAL A 176 9.46 16.93 15.26
N PHE A 177 8.49 16.65 14.38
CA PHE A 177 7.92 17.67 13.50
C PHE A 177 7.07 18.70 14.23
N ALA A 178 6.35 18.32 15.29
CA ALA A 178 5.65 19.26 16.16
C ALA A 178 6.61 20.32 16.73
N ASN A 179 7.75 19.89 17.27
CA ASN A 179 8.77 20.79 17.81
C ASN A 179 9.49 21.59 16.71
N LEU A 180 9.77 20.97 15.57
CA LEU A 180 10.47 21.63 14.45
C LEU A 180 9.63 22.76 13.85
N GLY A 181 8.31 22.56 13.71
CA GLY A 181 7.37 23.60 13.26
C GLY A 181 7.35 24.83 14.17
N LEU A 182 7.28 24.60 15.49
CA LEU A 182 7.34 25.68 16.49
C LEU A 182 8.70 26.40 16.45
N LYS A 183 9.80 25.63 16.40
CA LYS A 183 11.16 26.18 16.31
C LYS A 183 11.34 27.11 15.12
N LYS A 184 10.87 26.74 13.93
CA LYS A 184 10.99 27.56 12.71
C LYS A 184 10.25 28.89 12.80
N ASN A 185 9.26 28.99 13.67
CA ASN A 185 8.44 30.18 13.86
C ASN A 185 8.78 30.97 15.14
N GLY A 186 9.88 30.61 15.82
CA GLY A 186 10.29 31.23 17.09
C GLY A 186 9.34 30.94 18.27
N GLY A 187 8.46 29.94 18.14
CA GLY A 187 7.57 29.50 19.21
C GLY A 187 8.31 28.64 20.25
N LYS A 188 7.65 28.37 21.39
CA LYS A 188 8.19 27.50 22.45
C LYS A 188 8.20 26.04 22.02
N PHE A 189 9.37 25.41 22.09
CA PHE A 189 9.58 24.00 21.73
C PHE A 189 10.60 23.34 22.69
N SER A 190 10.71 22.01 22.64
CA SER A 190 11.71 21.25 23.39
C SER A 190 12.83 20.75 22.48
N GLN A 191 14.00 21.39 22.56
CA GLN A 191 15.21 20.93 21.87
C GLN A 191 15.69 19.57 22.39
N GLU A 192 15.54 19.32 23.70
CA GLU A 192 15.91 18.06 24.35
C GLU A 192 15.08 16.88 23.80
N ARG A 193 13.75 17.02 23.72
CA ARG A 193 12.88 15.97 23.16
C ARG A 193 13.17 15.70 21.69
N LEU A 194 13.37 16.74 20.90
CA LEU A 194 13.75 16.61 19.50
C LEU A 194 15.03 15.79 19.34
N GLN A 195 16.10 16.12 20.08
CA GLN A 195 17.37 15.39 20.03
C GLN A 195 17.26 13.95 20.53
N ALA A 196 16.51 13.73 21.62
CA ALA A 196 16.28 12.39 22.15
C ALA A 196 15.55 11.48 21.15
N ASP A 197 14.52 12.00 20.48
CA ASP A 197 13.76 11.25 19.49
C ASP A 197 14.58 10.95 18.23
N ILE A 198 15.32 11.93 17.70
CA ILE A 198 16.21 11.69 16.55
C ILE A 198 17.23 10.60 16.88
N LYS A 199 17.92 10.71 18.03
CA LYS A 199 18.87 9.69 18.48
C LYS A 199 18.24 8.30 18.60
N HIS A 200 17.00 8.22 19.08
CA HIS A 200 16.31 6.95 19.23
C HIS A 200 15.84 6.39 17.88
N LEU A 201 15.33 7.23 16.98
CA LEU A 201 14.92 6.87 15.63
C LEU A 201 16.10 6.28 14.81
N GLU A 202 17.32 6.73 15.06
CA GLU A 202 18.53 6.15 14.44
C GLU A 202 18.73 4.67 14.76
N THR A 203 18.21 4.19 15.90
CA THR A 203 18.29 2.77 16.27
C THR A 203 17.42 1.87 15.38
N PHE A 204 16.55 2.46 14.56
CA PHE A 204 15.66 1.72 13.66
C PHE A 204 16.31 1.39 12.32
N TYR A 205 17.44 2.03 11.98
CA TYR A 205 18.17 1.78 10.74
C TYR A 205 18.76 0.36 10.69
N ARG A 206 18.65 -0.31 9.55
CA ARG A 206 19.11 -1.71 9.36
C ARG A 206 20.20 -1.86 8.30
N GLY A 207 20.47 -0.81 7.54
CA GLY A 207 21.49 -0.82 6.50
C GLY A 207 20.91 -0.70 5.10
N ASP A 208 21.77 -0.37 4.14
CA ASP A 208 21.46 -0.21 2.72
C ASP A 208 20.18 0.62 2.47
N GLY A 209 20.04 1.72 3.21
CA GLY A 209 18.87 2.61 3.13
C GLY A 209 17.69 2.18 4.00
N TRP A 210 17.51 0.89 4.30
CA TRP A 210 16.31 0.38 4.96
C TRP A 210 16.28 0.61 6.47
N SER A 211 15.08 0.90 6.98
CA SER A 211 14.78 1.02 8.41
C SER A 211 13.56 0.19 8.79
N ASN A 212 13.54 -0.33 10.01
CA ASN A 212 12.32 -0.90 10.58
C ASN A 212 11.37 0.21 11.04
N ASP A 213 10.09 -0.08 11.08
CA ASP A 213 9.16 0.72 11.88
C ASP A 213 9.16 0.30 13.37
N GLY A 214 10.30 0.48 14.03
CA GLY A 214 10.49 0.13 15.43
C GLY A 214 11.88 -0.45 15.73
N PRO A 215 12.10 -0.90 16.98
CA PRO A 215 13.40 -1.39 17.44
C PRO A 215 13.85 -2.69 16.75
N GLU A 216 14.99 -3.21 17.18
CA GLU A 216 15.51 -4.49 16.70
C GLU A 216 14.52 -5.63 16.99
N GLY A 217 14.43 -6.60 16.06
CA GLY A 217 13.46 -7.70 16.12
C GLY A 217 12.09 -7.40 15.49
N ILE A 218 11.82 -6.15 15.10
CA ILE A 218 10.68 -5.84 14.23
C ILE A 218 11.07 -6.14 12.78
N HIS A 219 10.23 -6.83 12.02
CA HIS A 219 10.50 -7.20 10.63
C HIS A 219 9.47 -6.61 9.67
N GLN A 220 9.14 -5.33 9.88
CA GLN A 220 8.12 -4.62 9.14
C GLN A 220 8.74 -3.48 8.32
N MET A 221 8.93 -3.74 7.03
CA MET A 221 9.46 -2.81 6.03
C MET A 221 8.44 -2.64 4.90
N ASP A 222 7.31 -2.03 5.23
CA ASP A 222 6.27 -1.62 4.28
C ASP A 222 6.39 -0.13 3.92
N TYR A 223 5.31 0.47 3.41
CA TYR A 223 5.30 1.88 3.04
C TYR A 223 5.51 2.87 4.20
N TYR A 224 5.47 2.45 5.48
CA TYR A 224 5.95 3.30 6.58
C TYR A 224 7.47 3.42 6.59
N SER A 225 8.19 2.36 6.21
CA SER A 225 9.65 2.45 6.05
C SER A 225 9.98 3.31 4.83
N SER A 226 9.30 3.07 3.71
CA SER A 226 9.70 3.62 2.40
C SER A 226 9.09 4.96 2.01
N SER A 227 7.81 5.26 2.31
CA SER A 227 7.14 6.41 1.69
C SER A 227 6.28 7.30 2.59
N PHE A 228 5.56 6.81 3.60
CA PHE A 228 4.63 7.67 4.37
C PHE A 228 5.19 8.12 5.72
N ALA A 229 6.27 7.50 6.17
CA ALA A 229 6.88 7.84 7.45
C ALA A 229 8.40 7.95 7.33
N ILE A 230 9.17 6.89 7.59
CA ILE A 230 10.60 7.00 7.93
C ILE A 230 11.41 7.73 6.86
N HIS A 231 11.54 7.18 5.64
CA HIS A 231 12.31 7.85 4.59
C HIS A 231 11.78 9.24 4.24
N PHE A 232 10.45 9.39 4.18
CA PHE A 232 9.83 10.67 3.88
C PHE A 232 10.15 11.73 4.94
N LEU A 233 9.92 11.42 6.22
CA LEU A 233 10.14 12.30 7.35
C LEU A 233 11.64 12.57 7.58
N GLN A 234 12.52 11.61 7.30
CA GLN A 234 13.97 11.82 7.24
C GLN A 234 14.36 12.87 6.20
N LEU A 235 13.80 12.80 4.98
CA LEU A 235 14.08 13.77 3.92
C LEU A 235 13.53 15.16 4.26
N LEU A 236 12.33 15.23 4.82
CA LEU A 236 11.75 16.49 5.28
C LEU A 236 12.60 17.10 6.41
N TYR A 237 13.07 16.28 7.36
CA TYR A 237 13.98 16.73 8.42
C TYR A 237 15.30 17.24 7.84
N ALA A 238 15.91 16.50 6.92
CA ALA A 238 17.15 16.89 6.26
C ALA A 238 17.03 18.25 5.55
N LYS A 239 15.87 18.56 4.96
CA LYS A 239 15.60 19.87 4.35
C LYS A 239 15.40 20.97 5.39
N LEU A 240 14.63 20.70 6.44
CA LEU A 240 14.20 21.72 7.40
C LEU A 240 15.26 22.02 8.47
N ALA A 241 15.97 21.00 8.95
CA ALA A 241 16.94 21.09 10.04
C ALA A 241 18.40 20.98 9.57
N GLY A 242 18.67 20.77 8.28
CA GLY A 242 20.01 20.42 7.79
C GLY A 242 21.09 21.49 7.96
N GLU A 243 20.75 22.76 8.11
CA GLU A 243 21.74 23.80 8.47
C GLU A 243 22.21 23.66 9.92
N GLU A 244 21.34 23.21 10.82
CA GLU A 244 21.61 23.08 12.25
C GLU A 244 22.12 21.66 12.62
N ASP A 245 21.76 20.66 11.81
CA ASP A 245 22.12 19.25 11.96
C ASP A 245 22.60 18.66 10.62
N PRO A 246 23.75 19.13 10.10
CA PRO A 246 24.24 18.74 8.78
C PRO A 246 24.64 17.27 8.70
N GLU A 247 25.05 16.66 9.82
CA GLU A 247 25.46 15.26 9.88
C GLU A 247 24.27 14.31 9.63
N HIS A 248 23.18 14.45 10.38
CA HIS A 248 21.98 13.64 10.13
C HIS A 248 21.34 13.96 8.78
N ALA A 249 21.35 15.22 8.36
CA ALA A 249 20.84 15.59 7.04
C ALA A 249 21.60 14.89 5.91
N ALA A 250 22.93 14.89 5.94
CA ALA A 250 23.75 14.18 4.96
C ALA A 250 23.50 12.67 4.99
N GLU A 251 23.43 12.07 6.18
CA GLU A 251 23.19 10.64 6.35
C GLU A 251 21.79 10.23 5.86
N PHE A 252 20.75 11.02 6.15
CA PHE A 252 19.38 10.75 5.69
C PHE A 252 19.25 10.83 4.17
N LYS A 253 19.89 11.83 3.55
CA LYS A 253 19.97 11.92 2.09
C LYS A 253 20.70 10.72 1.50
N LYS A 254 21.81 10.28 2.09
CA LYS A 254 22.57 9.10 1.66
C LYS A 254 21.75 7.82 1.76
N ARG A 255 21.01 7.61 2.86
CA ARG A 255 20.09 6.47 3.00
C ARG A 255 19.02 6.47 1.92
N ALA A 256 18.44 7.63 1.63
CA ALA A 256 17.45 7.78 0.58
C ALA A 256 18.02 7.51 -0.83
N GLN A 257 19.26 7.93 -1.12
CA GLN A 257 19.94 7.57 -2.38
C GLN A 257 20.01 6.06 -2.54
N ILE A 258 20.49 5.34 -1.53
CA ILE A 258 20.61 3.87 -1.61
C ILE A 258 19.22 3.22 -1.78
N ALA A 259 18.24 3.65 -0.98
CA ALA A 259 16.88 3.11 -1.04
C ALA A 259 16.18 3.39 -2.37
N ALA A 260 16.44 4.53 -3.04
CA ALA A 260 15.80 4.89 -4.30
C ALA A 260 16.02 3.81 -5.39
N LEU A 261 17.19 3.18 -5.42
CA LEU A 261 17.50 2.10 -6.36
C LEU A 261 16.71 0.81 -6.11
N ASP A 262 16.24 0.60 -4.88
CA ASP A 262 15.34 -0.51 -4.53
C ASP A 262 13.89 -0.13 -4.79
N LEU A 263 13.47 1.03 -4.28
CA LEU A 263 12.09 1.52 -4.34
C LEU A 263 11.59 1.75 -5.76
N ALA A 264 12.47 1.98 -6.74
CA ALA A 264 12.09 2.04 -8.16
C ALA A 264 11.33 0.77 -8.60
N HIS A 265 11.68 -0.40 -8.05
CA HIS A 265 11.07 -1.69 -8.44
C HIS A 265 9.65 -1.89 -7.89
N TYR A 266 9.14 -1.00 -7.04
CA TYR A 266 7.79 -1.08 -6.48
C TYR A 266 6.70 -0.52 -7.42
N TYR A 267 7.09 0.09 -8.55
CA TYR A 267 6.19 0.75 -9.49
C TYR A 267 6.36 0.18 -10.88
N ASP A 268 5.26 -0.19 -11.52
CA ASP A 268 5.33 -0.70 -12.88
C ASP A 268 5.34 0.42 -13.94
N GLU A 269 5.44 0.01 -15.19
CA GLU A 269 5.50 0.91 -16.34
C GLU A 269 4.23 1.77 -16.51
N LEU A 270 3.09 1.33 -15.95
CA LEU A 270 1.83 2.08 -15.95
C LEU A 270 1.66 2.97 -14.70
N GLY A 271 2.62 2.92 -13.76
CA GLY A 271 2.58 3.69 -12.51
C GLY A 271 1.83 3.01 -11.37
N ARG A 272 1.40 1.76 -11.53
CA ARG A 272 0.78 0.99 -10.44
C ARG A 272 1.84 0.65 -9.40
N ALA A 273 1.57 0.99 -8.14
CA ALA A 273 2.41 0.57 -7.02
C ALA A 273 1.96 -0.80 -6.51
N ILE A 274 2.88 -1.63 -6.02
CA ILE A 274 2.53 -2.92 -5.42
C ILE A 274 1.84 -2.68 -4.07
N PRO A 275 0.58 -3.13 -3.87
CA PRO A 275 -0.02 -3.10 -2.55
C PRO A 275 0.63 -4.17 -1.67
N PHE A 276 1.32 -3.75 -0.62
CA PHE A 276 2.03 -4.61 0.33
C PHE A 276 1.98 -3.99 1.73
N GLY A 277 1.72 -4.82 2.74
CA GLY A 277 1.69 -4.39 4.13
C GLY A 277 0.42 -3.62 4.54
N ARG A 278 0.53 -2.84 5.61
CA ARG A 278 -0.59 -2.05 6.17
C ARG A 278 -0.75 -0.70 5.48
N SER A 279 -1.90 -0.05 5.72
CA SER A 279 -2.16 1.34 5.32
C SER A 279 -2.08 1.64 3.82
N VAL A 280 -2.21 0.61 2.98
CA VAL A 280 -2.28 0.80 1.52
C VAL A 280 -3.48 1.66 1.10
N GLY A 281 -4.48 1.83 1.98
CA GLY A 281 -5.62 2.71 1.78
C GLY A 281 -5.29 4.22 1.74
N TYR A 282 -4.03 4.59 1.96
CA TYR A 282 -3.54 5.95 1.69
C TYR A 282 -3.21 6.19 0.20
N ARG A 283 -3.37 5.15 -0.64
CA ARG A 283 -3.45 5.23 -2.10
C ARG A 283 -2.24 5.94 -2.72
N PHE A 284 -2.46 7.14 -3.26
CA PHE A 284 -1.44 7.90 -3.96
C PHE A 284 -0.32 8.41 -3.05
N ALA A 285 -0.49 8.34 -1.72
CA ALA A 285 0.62 8.54 -0.80
C ALA A 285 1.81 7.63 -1.18
N MET A 286 1.58 6.43 -1.75
CA MET A 286 2.60 5.43 -2.13
C MET A 286 3.83 6.05 -2.78
N VAL A 287 3.67 7.13 -3.57
CA VAL A 287 4.73 7.77 -4.34
C VAL A 287 5.45 8.94 -3.65
N SER A 288 5.04 9.32 -2.43
CA SER A 288 5.51 10.54 -1.74
C SER A 288 7.03 10.60 -1.54
N PHE A 289 7.70 9.45 -1.37
CA PHE A 289 9.17 9.37 -1.32
C PHE A 289 9.85 10.10 -2.49
N TRP A 290 9.34 9.92 -3.70
CA TRP A 290 9.95 10.45 -4.92
C TRP A 290 9.88 11.97 -5.00
N GLY A 291 8.76 12.56 -4.56
CA GLY A 291 8.66 14.01 -4.44
C GLY A 291 9.51 14.56 -3.29
N ALA A 292 9.68 13.80 -2.20
CA ALA A 292 10.53 14.19 -1.08
C ALA A 292 12.02 14.23 -1.44
N LEU A 293 12.49 13.38 -2.38
CA LEU A 293 13.85 13.48 -2.94
C LEU A 293 14.11 14.86 -3.57
N ALA A 294 13.15 15.36 -4.35
CA ALA A 294 13.23 16.68 -4.97
C ALA A 294 13.16 17.79 -3.91
N TYR A 295 12.23 17.68 -2.95
CA TYR A 295 12.08 18.66 -1.88
C TYR A 295 13.36 18.82 -1.02
N ALA A 296 14.04 17.71 -0.75
CA ALA A 296 15.24 17.68 0.07
C ALA A 296 16.55 17.90 -0.71
N ASP A 297 16.49 18.29 -1.99
CA ASP A 297 17.67 18.48 -2.86
C ASP A 297 18.63 17.28 -2.81
N VAL A 298 18.09 16.07 -2.98
CA VAL A 298 18.89 14.85 -3.01
C VAL A 298 19.54 14.71 -4.39
N GLU A 299 20.86 14.52 -4.42
CA GLU A 299 21.54 14.10 -5.64
C GLU A 299 21.11 12.67 -5.99
N LEU A 300 20.55 12.46 -7.19
CA LEU A 300 20.06 11.14 -7.59
C LEU A 300 21.22 10.18 -7.86
N PRO A 301 21.17 8.94 -7.34
CA PRO A 301 22.17 7.93 -7.66
C PRO A 301 21.99 7.47 -9.12
N ALA A 302 23.09 7.25 -9.83
CA ALA A 302 23.03 6.60 -11.14
C ALA A 302 22.38 5.21 -11.04
N PRO A 303 21.57 4.78 -12.02
CA PRO A 303 21.26 5.46 -13.28
C PRO A 303 20.01 6.36 -13.24
N LEU A 304 19.47 6.69 -12.05
CA LEU A 304 18.24 7.46 -11.95
C LEU A 304 18.42 8.90 -12.43
N THR A 305 17.46 9.37 -13.23
CA THR A 305 17.35 10.76 -13.69
C THR A 305 16.12 11.43 -13.08
N TRP A 306 16.07 12.76 -13.10
CA TRP A 306 14.87 13.49 -12.70
C TRP A 306 13.68 13.22 -13.63
N GLY A 307 13.92 12.90 -14.90
CA GLY A 307 12.87 12.47 -15.83
C GLY A 307 12.24 11.14 -15.41
N MET A 308 13.03 10.19 -14.91
CA MET A 308 12.55 8.92 -14.36
C MET A 308 11.74 9.12 -13.08
N VAL A 309 12.25 9.95 -12.16
CA VAL A 309 11.54 10.29 -10.90
C VAL A 309 10.20 10.96 -11.19
N LYS A 310 10.19 11.96 -12.09
CA LYS A 310 8.96 12.60 -12.58
C LYS A 310 8.01 11.57 -13.21
N GLY A 311 8.54 10.69 -14.05
CA GLY A 311 7.76 9.64 -14.70
C GLY A 311 7.06 8.70 -13.71
N ILE A 312 7.73 8.29 -12.62
CA ILE A 312 7.12 7.47 -11.57
C ILE A 312 5.94 8.22 -10.91
N VAL A 313 6.15 9.46 -10.47
CA VAL A 313 5.12 10.28 -9.80
C VAL A 313 3.91 10.51 -10.72
N MET A 314 4.15 10.96 -11.95
CA MET A 314 3.08 11.37 -12.85
C MET A 314 2.26 10.18 -13.37
N ARG A 315 2.90 9.05 -13.70
CA ARG A 315 2.18 7.82 -14.07
C ARG A 315 1.37 7.27 -12.90
N HIS A 316 1.90 7.33 -11.67
CA HIS A 316 1.18 6.89 -10.48
C HIS A 316 -0.10 7.69 -10.24
N LEU A 317 -0.01 9.03 -10.31
CA LEU A 317 -1.18 9.89 -10.17
C LEU A 317 -2.20 9.65 -11.29
N ARG A 318 -1.75 9.51 -12.55
CA ARG A 318 -2.63 9.17 -13.69
C ARG A 318 -3.33 7.83 -13.51
N TRP A 319 -2.66 6.82 -12.96
CA TRP A 319 -3.32 5.55 -12.65
C TRP A 319 -4.45 5.74 -11.63
N TRP A 320 -4.24 6.51 -10.55
CA TRP A 320 -5.30 6.80 -9.58
C TRP A 320 -6.46 7.62 -10.17
N GLN A 321 -6.22 8.46 -11.20
CA GLN A 321 -7.31 9.13 -11.92
C GLN A 321 -8.25 8.15 -12.63
N THR A 322 -7.80 6.93 -12.92
CA THR A 322 -8.60 5.86 -13.54
C THR A 322 -9.45 5.05 -12.55
N GLN A 323 -9.38 5.33 -11.25
CA GLN A 323 -10.10 4.59 -10.21
C GLN A 323 -11.37 5.37 -9.78
N PRO A 324 -12.53 5.16 -10.44
CA PRO A 324 -13.73 5.98 -10.19
C PRO A 324 -14.41 5.67 -8.84
N ASP A 325 -14.21 4.49 -8.28
CA ASP A 325 -14.96 4.02 -7.12
C ASP A 325 -14.33 4.41 -5.77
N ILE A 326 -13.22 5.17 -5.78
CA ILE A 326 -12.57 5.60 -4.53
C ILE A 326 -13.30 6.77 -3.84
N TRP A 327 -14.28 7.38 -4.51
CA TRP A 327 -15.00 8.58 -4.06
C TRP A 327 -16.32 8.24 -3.39
N SER A 328 -16.66 8.97 -2.33
CA SER A 328 -18.00 9.01 -1.77
C SER A 328 -18.94 9.81 -2.69
N PRO A 329 -20.28 9.70 -2.54
CA PRO A 329 -21.21 10.55 -3.27
C PRO A 329 -20.96 12.05 -3.07
N SER A 330 -20.33 12.45 -1.95
CA SER A 330 -19.94 13.83 -1.67
C SER A 330 -18.58 14.25 -2.24
N GLY A 331 -17.89 13.36 -2.98
CA GLY A 331 -16.57 13.61 -3.55
C GLY A 331 -15.39 13.48 -2.59
N THR A 332 -15.60 13.00 -1.36
CA THR A 332 -14.51 12.73 -0.42
C THR A 332 -13.93 11.32 -0.64
N LEU A 333 -12.67 11.10 -0.29
CA LEU A 333 -12.05 9.77 -0.32
C LEU A 333 -12.74 8.81 0.66
N THR A 334 -12.92 7.55 0.23
CA THR A 334 -13.51 6.48 1.06
C THR A 334 -12.43 5.61 1.72
N ILE A 335 -12.78 4.85 2.77
CA ILE A 335 -11.92 3.78 3.31
C ILE A 335 -11.91 2.61 2.32
N GLY A 336 -10.73 2.22 1.85
CA GLY A 336 -10.54 1.12 0.90
C GLY A 336 -9.29 1.32 0.05
N TYR A 337 -9.22 0.65 -1.10
CA TYR A 337 -8.14 0.79 -2.08
C TYR A 337 -8.67 1.33 -3.41
N SER A 338 -9.00 0.47 -4.39
CA SER A 338 -9.62 0.91 -5.67
C SER A 338 -11.12 1.16 -5.57
N TYR A 339 -11.76 0.74 -4.49
CA TYR A 339 -13.17 0.94 -4.16
C TYR A 339 -13.35 0.89 -2.63
N PRO A 340 -14.53 1.20 -2.06
CA PRO A 340 -14.74 1.18 -0.62
C PRO A 340 -14.69 -0.25 -0.08
N ASN A 341 -13.79 -0.52 0.86
CA ASN A 341 -13.57 -1.87 1.37
C ASN A 341 -13.16 -1.87 2.86
N MET A 342 -14.10 -2.26 3.73
CA MET A 342 -13.89 -2.35 5.18
C MET A 342 -13.19 -3.64 5.63
N TYR A 343 -13.06 -4.64 4.76
CA TYR A 343 -12.34 -5.87 5.10
C TYR A 343 -10.83 -5.64 5.22
N MET A 344 -10.29 -4.71 4.43
CA MET A 344 -8.87 -4.34 4.50
C MET A 344 -8.55 -3.30 5.57
N ALA A 345 -9.56 -2.58 6.08
CA ALA A 345 -9.38 -1.48 7.02
C ALA A 345 -8.65 -1.93 8.31
N GLU A 346 -7.72 -1.09 8.77
CA GLU A 346 -7.13 -1.21 10.09
C GLU A 346 -8.00 -0.57 11.18
N ASN A 347 -7.81 -0.97 12.44
CA ASN A 347 -8.61 -0.48 13.58
C ASN A 347 -8.43 1.02 13.89
N TYR A 348 -7.55 1.70 13.15
CA TYR A 348 -7.28 3.13 13.23
C TYR A 348 -7.70 3.89 11.97
N ASN A 349 -8.30 3.24 10.96
CA ASN A 349 -8.76 3.95 9.76
C ASN A 349 -10.10 4.61 10.00
N SER A 350 -10.10 5.93 10.18
CA SER A 350 -11.33 6.74 10.25
C SER A 350 -11.73 7.24 8.85
N PRO A 351 -12.93 7.82 8.68
CA PRO A 351 -13.30 8.47 7.42
C PRO A 351 -12.33 9.58 6.96
N GLY A 352 -11.64 10.23 7.90
CA GLY A 352 -10.59 11.21 7.58
C GLY A 352 -9.26 10.57 7.19
N SER A 353 -9.08 9.27 7.49
CA SER A 353 -7.79 8.63 7.33
C SER A 353 -7.23 8.56 5.92
N PRO A 354 -8.03 8.35 4.87
CA PRO A 354 -7.57 8.35 3.48
C PRO A 354 -6.85 9.62 3.04
N TYR A 355 -7.03 10.76 3.71
CA TYR A 355 -6.36 12.02 3.34
C TYR A 355 -4.86 12.04 3.62
N TRP A 356 -4.27 11.01 4.24
CA TRP A 356 -2.82 10.78 4.15
C TRP A 356 -2.32 10.74 2.72
N ALA A 357 -3.19 10.42 1.76
CA ALA A 357 -2.93 10.51 0.34
C ALA A 357 -2.32 11.87 -0.08
N CYS A 358 -2.67 12.97 0.62
CA CYS A 358 -2.11 14.30 0.36
C CYS A 358 -0.57 14.40 0.47
N LEU A 359 0.11 13.42 1.09
CA LEU A 359 1.58 13.30 1.06
C LEU A 359 2.17 13.27 -0.36
N ALA A 360 1.43 12.75 -1.34
CA ALA A 360 1.90 12.67 -2.73
C ALA A 360 2.20 14.05 -3.36
N PHE A 361 1.63 15.12 -2.79
CA PHE A 361 1.74 16.48 -3.28
C PHE A 361 2.96 17.24 -2.75
N ILE A 362 3.88 16.57 -2.03
CA ILE A 362 5.14 17.16 -1.58
C ILE A 362 5.95 17.80 -2.72
N CYS A 363 5.82 17.28 -3.95
CA CYS A 363 6.47 17.86 -5.12
C CYS A 363 6.03 19.31 -5.41
N LEU A 364 4.86 19.76 -4.94
CA LEU A 364 4.41 21.14 -5.13
C LEU A 364 5.25 22.15 -4.35
N ALA A 365 5.89 21.74 -3.25
CA ALA A 365 6.82 22.56 -2.48
C ALA A 365 8.15 22.79 -3.23
N VAL A 366 8.37 22.08 -4.34
CA VAL A 366 9.56 22.20 -5.17
C VAL A 366 9.35 23.34 -6.20
N PRO A 367 10.31 24.27 -6.37
CA PRO A 367 10.23 25.36 -7.35
C PRO A 367 10.09 24.84 -8.77
N GLU A 368 9.34 25.54 -9.63
CA GLU A 368 9.10 25.15 -11.03
C GLU A 368 10.38 25.00 -11.88
N THR A 369 11.47 25.65 -11.47
CA THR A 369 12.78 25.59 -12.13
C THR A 369 13.56 24.32 -11.80
N HIS A 370 13.17 23.57 -10.78
CA HIS A 370 13.86 22.35 -10.37
C HIS A 370 13.80 21.28 -11.48
N PRO A 371 14.86 20.50 -11.70
CA PRO A 371 14.91 19.42 -12.70
C PRO A 371 13.74 18.43 -12.66
N PHE A 372 13.17 18.16 -11.48
CA PHE A 372 11.94 17.37 -11.35
C PHE A 372 10.79 17.89 -12.23
N TRP A 373 10.61 19.22 -12.30
CA TRP A 373 9.53 19.82 -13.11
C TRP A 373 9.95 20.04 -14.56
N THR A 374 11.19 20.44 -14.79
CA THR A 374 11.68 20.82 -16.14
C THR A 374 12.09 19.62 -17.00
N SER A 375 12.40 18.47 -16.41
CA SER A 375 12.73 17.25 -17.16
C SER A 375 11.52 16.68 -17.89
N LYS A 376 11.78 16.04 -19.03
CA LYS A 376 10.80 15.19 -19.72
C LYS A 376 10.56 13.93 -18.89
N GLU A 377 9.32 13.43 -18.87
CA GLU A 377 9.05 12.13 -18.24
C GLU A 377 9.78 11.00 -18.96
N GLU A 378 10.40 10.10 -18.19
CA GLU A 378 11.13 8.93 -18.69
C GLU A 378 10.62 7.64 -18.00
N ASN A 379 10.91 6.50 -18.64
CA ASN A 379 10.73 5.19 -18.03
C ASN A 379 12.05 4.75 -17.38
N HIS A 380 11.99 4.27 -16.14
CA HIS A 380 13.18 3.80 -15.42
C HIS A 380 13.50 2.34 -15.73
N TRP A 381 12.53 1.57 -16.23
CA TRP A 381 12.64 0.14 -16.50
C TRP A 381 13.57 -0.25 -17.65
N ASP A 382 14.06 0.73 -18.41
CA ASP A 382 15.04 0.53 -19.48
C ASP A 382 16.49 0.45 -18.95
N VAL A 383 16.74 0.95 -17.73
CA VAL A 383 18.09 1.09 -17.16
C VAL A 383 18.30 0.36 -15.84
N ILE A 384 17.24 -0.22 -15.26
CA ILE A 384 17.33 -1.03 -14.03
C ILE A 384 17.09 -2.52 -14.32
N PRO A 385 17.64 -3.44 -13.49
CA PRO A 385 17.40 -4.87 -13.64
C PRO A 385 15.91 -5.22 -13.57
N LYS A 386 15.43 -6.08 -14.47
CA LYS A 386 14.03 -6.54 -14.43
C LYS A 386 13.76 -7.46 -13.24
N VAL A 387 14.77 -8.13 -12.70
CA VAL A 387 14.67 -8.96 -11.48
C VAL A 387 15.73 -8.49 -10.49
N LYS A 388 15.33 -8.22 -9.24
CA LYS A 388 16.23 -7.73 -8.20
C LYS A 388 15.87 -8.31 -6.83
N ALA A 389 16.87 -8.81 -6.11
CA ALA A 389 16.70 -9.25 -4.74
C ALA A 389 16.97 -8.11 -3.76
N LEU A 390 16.08 -7.91 -2.79
CA LEU A 390 16.15 -6.88 -1.77
C LEU A 390 16.36 -7.55 -0.41
N LYS A 391 17.61 -7.52 0.06
CA LYS A 391 18.06 -8.30 1.23
C LYS A 391 17.30 -7.95 2.51
N HIS A 392 17.22 -6.66 2.86
CA HIS A 392 16.65 -6.20 4.13
C HIS A 392 15.14 -6.47 4.26
N PRO A 393 14.29 -6.11 3.28
CA PRO A 393 12.88 -6.44 3.36
C PRO A 393 12.59 -7.93 3.05
N GLY A 394 13.57 -8.72 2.61
CA GLY A 394 13.35 -10.13 2.29
C GLY A 394 12.47 -10.31 1.04
N HIS A 395 12.70 -9.49 0.02
CA HIS A 395 11.90 -9.46 -1.20
C HIS A 395 12.70 -9.88 -2.44
N ILE A 396 12.01 -10.44 -3.44
CA ILE A 396 12.50 -10.51 -4.82
C ILE A 396 11.50 -9.79 -5.70
N MET A 397 11.97 -8.74 -6.37
CA MET A 397 11.19 -7.92 -7.28
C MET A 397 11.36 -8.45 -8.71
N SER A 398 10.28 -8.41 -9.49
CA SER A 398 10.27 -8.72 -10.92
C SER A 398 9.37 -7.74 -11.66
N ASN A 399 9.83 -7.19 -12.78
CA ASN A 399 8.97 -6.52 -13.78
C ASN A 399 8.97 -7.31 -15.10
N LEU A 400 9.05 -8.63 -15.00
CA LEU A 400 8.73 -9.54 -16.10
C LEU A 400 7.20 -9.76 -16.13
N GLY A 401 6.63 -9.85 -17.33
CA GLY A 401 5.21 -10.15 -17.52
C GLY A 401 4.26 -8.94 -17.51
N GLY A 402 4.78 -7.71 -17.59
CA GLY A 402 3.96 -6.49 -17.74
C GLY A 402 3.35 -5.94 -16.45
N HIS A 403 3.86 -6.39 -15.30
CA HIS A 403 3.56 -5.83 -13.99
C HIS A 403 4.78 -5.94 -13.06
N CYS A 404 4.81 -5.13 -12.01
CA CYS A 404 5.70 -5.41 -10.90
C CYS A 404 5.11 -6.48 -9.99
N MET A 405 5.89 -7.52 -9.77
CA MET A 405 5.63 -8.60 -8.84
C MET A 405 6.69 -8.60 -7.74
N LEU A 406 6.24 -8.81 -6.50
CA LEU A 406 7.07 -8.88 -5.30
C LEU A 406 6.85 -10.25 -4.67
N LEU A 407 7.88 -11.10 -4.68
CA LEU A 407 7.92 -12.30 -3.86
C LEU A 407 8.36 -11.92 -2.44
N SER A 408 7.64 -12.37 -1.43
CA SER A 408 7.90 -11.98 -0.03
C SER A 408 8.07 -13.18 0.89
N SER A 409 9.03 -13.10 1.82
CA SER A 409 9.16 -14.01 2.96
C SER A 409 9.77 -13.26 4.15
N GLY A 410 9.29 -13.57 5.36
CA GLY A 410 9.87 -13.04 6.60
C GLY A 410 9.31 -11.72 7.11
N GLN A 411 8.50 -11.01 6.33
CA GLN A 411 7.84 -9.79 6.78
C GLN A 411 6.68 -10.10 7.72
N ALA A 412 6.55 -9.33 8.79
CA ALA A 412 5.46 -9.46 9.73
C ALA A 412 5.18 -8.13 10.46
N CYS A 413 3.91 -7.88 10.75
CA CYS A 413 3.51 -6.79 11.63
C CYS A 413 3.89 -7.13 13.08
N SER A 414 4.39 -6.16 13.83
CA SER A 414 4.80 -6.32 15.23
C SER A 414 3.65 -6.60 16.20
N TYR A 415 2.40 -6.41 15.75
CA TYR A 415 1.18 -6.65 16.50
C TYR A 415 0.12 -7.35 15.63
N PRO A 416 -0.85 -8.06 16.25
CA PRO A 416 -1.96 -8.68 15.52
C PRO A 416 -2.83 -7.62 14.83
N MET A 417 -3.00 -7.74 13.52
CA MET A 417 -3.84 -6.87 12.71
C MET A 417 -4.80 -7.68 11.82
N LYS A 418 -5.95 -7.10 11.50
CA LYS A 418 -6.91 -7.68 10.54
C LYS A 418 -6.21 -8.01 9.22
N GLY A 419 -6.36 -9.25 8.76
CA GLY A 419 -5.78 -9.72 7.50
C GLY A 419 -4.25 -9.77 7.47
N THR A 420 -3.55 -9.91 8.61
CA THR A 420 -2.07 -9.92 8.65
C THR A 420 -1.45 -10.96 7.69
N HIS A 421 -2.04 -12.16 7.58
CA HIS A 421 -1.58 -13.20 6.67
C HIS A 421 -1.66 -12.76 5.20
N ALA A 422 -2.69 -12.02 4.80
CA ALA A 422 -2.80 -11.47 3.45
C ALA A 422 -1.84 -10.29 3.22
N LYS A 423 -1.71 -9.41 4.22
CA LYS A 423 -0.89 -8.19 4.11
C LYS A 423 0.61 -8.45 4.08
N TYR A 424 1.09 -9.51 4.74
CA TYR A 424 2.53 -9.85 4.82
C TYR A 424 2.87 -11.31 4.53
N GLY A 425 1.91 -12.23 4.66
CA GLY A 425 2.16 -13.67 4.59
C GLY A 425 2.04 -14.28 3.19
N SER A 426 1.46 -13.57 2.22
CA SER A 426 1.33 -14.03 0.84
C SER A 426 2.69 -14.24 0.19
N PHE A 427 2.76 -15.21 -0.72
CA PHE A 427 4.01 -15.58 -1.39
C PHE A 427 4.41 -14.58 -2.47
N ALA A 428 3.43 -13.97 -3.13
CA ALA A 428 3.62 -12.99 -4.18
C ALA A 428 2.57 -11.88 -4.07
N TYR A 429 2.98 -10.66 -4.40
CA TYR A 429 2.14 -9.47 -4.49
C TYR A 429 2.28 -8.90 -5.90
N SER A 430 1.20 -8.37 -6.45
CA SER A 430 1.19 -7.81 -7.79
C SER A 430 0.62 -6.40 -7.78
N SER A 431 1.31 -5.49 -8.47
CA SER A 431 0.82 -4.14 -8.80
C SER A 431 -0.48 -4.14 -9.62
N ALA A 432 -0.78 -5.21 -10.37
CA ALA A 432 -1.97 -5.30 -11.19
C ALA A 432 -3.15 -6.02 -10.52
N PHE A 433 -2.88 -7.14 -9.83
CA PHE A 433 -3.93 -8.00 -9.28
C PHE A 433 -4.29 -7.70 -7.82
N GLY A 434 -3.42 -6.98 -7.10
CA GLY A 434 -3.56 -6.74 -5.66
C GLY A 434 -3.52 -8.03 -4.81
N TYR A 435 -3.66 -7.88 -3.49
CA TYR A 435 -3.89 -9.00 -2.59
C TYR A 435 -5.36 -9.08 -2.18
N SER A 436 -5.76 -10.23 -1.63
CA SER A 436 -7.11 -10.44 -1.09
C SER A 436 -7.06 -10.58 0.43
N VAL A 437 -7.96 -9.88 1.11
CA VAL A 437 -8.22 -10.02 2.54
C VAL A 437 -9.49 -10.82 2.76
N PRO A 438 -9.54 -11.69 3.78
CA PRO A 438 -10.73 -12.50 4.02
C PRO A 438 -11.91 -11.64 4.51
N PRO A 439 -13.08 -11.67 3.84
CA PRO A 439 -14.34 -11.17 4.41
C PRO A 439 -14.83 -12.00 5.61
N GLY A 440 -14.43 -13.28 5.68
CA GLY A 440 -14.75 -14.21 6.74
C GLY A 440 -13.70 -15.32 6.82
N LEU A 441 -13.77 -16.16 7.86
CA LEU A 441 -12.77 -17.23 8.08
C LEU A 441 -13.33 -18.62 7.80
N PHE A 442 -14.59 -18.71 7.38
CA PHE A 442 -15.29 -19.96 7.14
C PHE A 442 -15.31 -20.29 5.65
N THR A 443 -14.90 -21.50 5.28
CA THR A 443 -14.70 -21.94 3.88
C THR A 443 -13.59 -21.22 3.13
N LEU A 444 -13.24 -21.77 1.97
CA LEU A 444 -12.17 -21.27 1.12
C LEU A 444 -12.58 -19.97 0.38
N GLU A 445 -13.85 -19.82 0.03
CA GLU A 445 -14.42 -18.65 -0.63
C GLU A 445 -14.35 -17.40 0.25
N GLN A 446 -14.66 -17.50 1.54
CA GLN A 446 -14.51 -16.38 2.47
C GLN A 446 -13.06 -16.11 2.83
N TYR A 447 -12.24 -17.16 2.92
CA TYR A 447 -10.83 -16.98 3.25
C TYR A 447 -10.05 -16.33 2.10
N ALA A 448 -10.46 -16.58 0.86
CA ALA A 448 -9.95 -15.95 -0.36
C ALA A 448 -8.42 -15.99 -0.48
N LEU A 449 -7.86 -17.21 -0.52
CA LEU A 449 -6.41 -17.53 -0.52
C LEU A 449 -5.65 -17.08 -1.79
N ALA A 450 -5.69 -15.79 -2.12
CA ALA A 450 -4.92 -15.24 -3.24
C ALA A 450 -3.43 -15.23 -2.92
N SER A 451 -2.66 -15.95 -3.72
CA SER A 451 -1.21 -16.11 -3.61
C SER A 451 -0.74 -16.69 -2.26
N GLN A 452 -1.49 -17.64 -1.72
CA GLN A 452 -1.22 -18.28 -0.43
C GLN A 452 -1.41 -19.80 -0.51
N LEU A 453 -0.73 -20.53 0.38
CA LEU A 453 -0.99 -21.93 0.67
C LEU A 453 -1.71 -22.01 2.03
N GLY A 454 -2.95 -22.49 1.99
CA GLY A 454 -3.77 -22.74 3.17
C GLY A 454 -3.80 -24.20 3.55
N PHE A 455 -3.99 -24.46 4.84
CA PHE A 455 -4.18 -25.78 5.42
C PHE A 455 -5.42 -25.82 6.29
N SER A 456 -6.16 -26.93 6.25
CA SER A 456 -7.33 -27.20 7.11
C SER A 456 -7.26 -28.64 7.65
N ASP A 457 -7.58 -28.84 8.93
CA ASP A 457 -7.67 -30.14 9.60
C ASP A 457 -9.10 -30.51 10.01
N ASP A 458 -10.10 -29.79 9.48
CA ASP A 458 -11.51 -29.87 9.86
C ASP A 458 -12.47 -29.99 8.66
N GLY A 459 -11.97 -30.49 7.53
CA GLY A 459 -12.78 -30.69 6.33
C GLY A 459 -13.01 -29.42 5.50
N GLY A 460 -12.22 -28.37 5.72
CA GLY A 460 -12.24 -27.12 4.94
C GLY A 460 -13.05 -26.00 5.58
N GLU A 461 -13.47 -26.15 6.84
CA GLU A 461 -14.19 -25.11 7.57
C GLU A 461 -13.28 -23.93 7.92
N TYR A 462 -12.10 -24.19 8.52
CA TYR A 462 -11.14 -23.16 8.87
C TYR A 462 -9.78 -23.38 8.21
N TRP A 463 -9.21 -22.28 7.71
CA TRP A 463 -7.93 -22.30 7.01
C TRP A 463 -6.84 -21.57 7.80
N LYS A 464 -5.63 -22.15 7.79
CA LYS A 464 -4.41 -21.57 8.35
C LYS A 464 -3.38 -21.36 7.25
N THR A 465 -2.73 -20.21 7.29
CA THR A 465 -1.73 -19.78 6.30
C THR A 465 -0.45 -19.32 7.00
N ARG A 466 0.59 -19.10 6.19
CA ARG A 466 1.84 -18.53 6.67
C ARG A 466 1.60 -17.12 7.24
N ARG A 467 1.84 -16.95 8.54
CA ARG A 467 1.80 -15.64 9.22
C ARG A 467 3.18 -15.19 9.70
N VAL A 468 3.98 -16.13 10.18
CA VAL A 468 5.34 -15.93 10.66
C VAL A 468 6.18 -17.07 10.08
N SER A 469 7.43 -16.79 9.74
CA SER A 469 8.35 -17.77 9.19
C SER A 469 9.78 -17.37 9.46
N ASP A 470 10.64 -18.36 9.69
CA ASP A 470 12.08 -18.18 9.56
C ASP A 470 12.40 -18.13 8.07
N SER A 471 13.01 -17.05 7.60
CA SER A 471 13.23 -16.84 6.17
C SER A 471 14.65 -16.44 5.84
N SER A 472 15.06 -16.75 4.62
CA SER A 472 16.36 -16.37 4.09
C SER A 472 16.25 -16.10 2.59
N LEU A 473 16.97 -15.07 2.14
CA LEU A 473 17.24 -14.84 0.74
C LEU A 473 18.52 -15.59 0.38
N GLN A 474 18.43 -16.49 -0.59
CA GLN A 474 19.54 -17.35 -1.02
C GLN A 474 19.83 -17.15 -2.49
N THR A 475 21.02 -17.58 -2.89
CA THR A 475 21.46 -17.63 -4.29
C THR A 475 21.61 -19.11 -4.66
N ARG A 476 20.97 -19.54 -5.75
CA ARG A 476 20.88 -20.94 -6.16
C ARG A 476 21.18 -21.13 -7.65
N GLY A 477 21.65 -22.33 -8.00
CA GLY A 477 21.98 -22.73 -9.36
C GLY A 477 23.20 -22.01 -9.95
N ASP A 478 23.61 -22.43 -11.14
CA ASP A 478 24.82 -21.92 -11.81
C ASP A 478 24.70 -20.45 -12.25
N GLY A 479 23.46 -19.95 -12.38
CA GLY A 479 23.14 -18.58 -12.78
C GLY A 479 23.06 -17.57 -11.62
N ASN A 480 23.39 -17.97 -10.39
CA ASN A 480 23.24 -17.13 -9.20
C ASN A 480 21.82 -16.53 -9.04
N GLU A 481 20.79 -17.35 -9.21
CA GLU A 481 19.41 -16.87 -9.12
C GLU A 481 19.00 -16.59 -7.68
N PRO A 482 18.30 -15.48 -7.42
CA PRO A 482 17.75 -15.23 -6.10
C PRO A 482 16.54 -16.13 -5.83
N VAL A 483 16.54 -16.78 -4.67
CA VAL A 483 15.47 -17.65 -4.20
C VAL A 483 15.15 -17.30 -2.76
N LEU A 484 13.86 -17.07 -2.45
CA LEU A 484 13.42 -16.91 -1.06
C LEU A 484 13.04 -18.26 -0.49
N VAL A 485 13.59 -18.58 0.67
CA VAL A 485 13.31 -19.82 1.40
C VAL A 485 12.69 -19.46 2.73
N SER A 486 11.57 -20.10 3.08
CA SER A 486 10.92 -19.89 4.38
C SER A 486 10.51 -21.20 5.04
N LEU A 487 10.79 -21.35 6.32
CA LEU A 487 10.32 -22.42 7.20
C LEU A 487 9.18 -21.90 8.06
N TRP A 488 8.06 -22.62 8.07
CA TRP A 488 6.88 -22.23 8.82
C TRP A 488 5.99 -23.43 9.12
N SER A 489 5.08 -23.26 10.06
CA SER A 489 4.20 -24.33 10.52
C SER A 489 2.78 -23.80 10.72
N PRO A 490 1.79 -24.24 9.93
CA PRO A 490 0.38 -23.89 10.15
C PRO A 490 -0.19 -24.55 11.42
N PHE A 491 0.38 -25.68 11.83
CA PHE A 491 0.05 -26.45 13.03
C PHE A 491 1.35 -26.87 13.74
N SER A 492 1.27 -27.32 14.99
CA SER A 492 2.46 -27.70 15.77
C SER A 492 3.22 -28.92 15.21
N ASP A 493 2.55 -29.73 14.39
CA ASP A 493 2.98 -31.02 13.84
C ASP A 493 2.90 -31.08 12.30
N VAL A 494 2.73 -29.91 11.66
CA VAL A 494 2.78 -29.76 10.20
C VAL A 494 3.84 -28.72 9.88
N HIS A 495 4.88 -29.15 9.17
CA HIS A 495 6.04 -28.32 8.87
C HIS A 495 6.16 -28.11 7.36
N VAL A 496 6.37 -26.86 6.96
CA VAL A 496 6.44 -26.46 5.55
C VAL A 496 7.75 -25.71 5.30
N LYS A 497 8.51 -26.19 4.31
CA LYS A 497 9.61 -25.43 3.71
C LYS A 497 9.16 -24.95 2.33
N THR A 498 9.11 -23.64 2.15
CA THR A 498 8.70 -23.01 0.90
C THR A 498 9.90 -22.40 0.19
N TYR A 499 10.00 -22.61 -1.12
CA TYR A 499 10.87 -21.89 -2.05
C TYR A 499 10.03 -21.01 -2.96
N LEU A 500 10.43 -19.75 -3.13
CA LEU A 500 9.84 -18.82 -4.09
C LEU A 500 10.90 -18.43 -5.11
N ILE A 501 10.59 -18.66 -6.39
CA ILE A 501 11.52 -18.47 -7.50
C ILE A 501 10.86 -17.48 -8.48
N PRO A 502 11.54 -16.38 -8.83
CA PRO A 502 10.98 -15.36 -9.72
C PRO A 502 10.81 -15.87 -11.15
N PRO A 503 10.05 -15.13 -11.99
CA PRO A 503 9.96 -15.40 -13.41
C PRO A 503 11.31 -15.28 -14.11
N ARG A 504 11.40 -15.92 -15.27
CA ARG A 504 12.55 -15.86 -16.18
C ARG A 504 12.14 -15.23 -17.50
N SER A 505 13.10 -14.71 -18.26
CA SER A 505 12.85 -14.08 -19.56
C SER A 505 12.17 -15.02 -20.56
N GLU A 506 12.43 -16.33 -20.47
CA GLU A 506 11.85 -17.34 -21.36
C GLU A 506 10.37 -17.63 -21.07
N THR A 507 9.95 -17.41 -19.81
CA THR A 507 8.60 -17.66 -19.29
C THR A 507 8.20 -16.51 -18.34
N PRO A 508 8.06 -15.28 -18.87
CA PRO A 508 8.01 -14.06 -18.05
C PRO A 508 6.73 -13.91 -17.22
N ASN A 509 5.68 -14.63 -17.59
CA ASN A 509 4.38 -14.62 -16.90
C ASN A 509 4.28 -15.71 -15.82
N TRP A 510 5.33 -16.50 -15.60
CA TRP A 510 5.32 -17.64 -14.69
C TRP A 510 6.32 -17.45 -13.56
N HIS A 511 5.86 -17.52 -12.31
CA HIS A 511 6.74 -17.75 -11.15
C HIS A 511 6.50 -19.13 -10.55
N LEU A 512 7.50 -19.65 -9.85
CA LEU A 512 7.42 -20.97 -9.22
C LEU A 512 7.37 -20.87 -7.71
N ARG A 513 6.60 -21.77 -7.11
CA ARG A 513 6.59 -22.07 -5.68
C ARG A 513 6.85 -23.55 -5.49
N ALA A 514 7.73 -23.91 -4.57
CA ALA A 514 7.89 -25.30 -4.17
C ALA A 514 7.69 -25.43 -2.65
N HIS A 515 6.88 -26.39 -2.24
CA HIS A 515 6.53 -26.63 -0.85
C HIS A 515 6.88 -28.06 -0.47
N HIS A 516 7.82 -28.21 0.46
CA HIS A 516 8.09 -29.48 1.13
C HIS A 516 7.25 -29.54 2.40
N ILE A 517 6.24 -30.39 2.40
CA ILE A 517 5.22 -30.48 3.46
C ILE A 517 5.41 -31.79 4.20
N ARG A 518 5.61 -31.70 5.52
CA ARG A 518 5.69 -32.84 6.43
C ARG A 518 4.53 -32.77 7.41
N ALA A 519 3.59 -33.71 7.29
CA ALA A 519 2.39 -33.78 8.14
C ALA A 519 2.56 -34.91 9.16
N GLU A 520 3.25 -34.65 10.27
CA GLU A 520 3.72 -35.71 11.19
C GLU A 520 2.59 -36.27 12.06
N GLY A 521 1.66 -35.41 12.50
CA GLY A 521 0.66 -35.76 13.51
C GLY A 521 -0.79 -35.88 13.03
N ARG A 522 -1.13 -35.28 11.88
CA ARG A 522 -2.51 -35.16 11.38
C ARG A 522 -2.61 -35.20 9.86
N GLU A 523 -3.80 -35.49 9.36
CA GLU A 523 -4.16 -35.27 7.96
C GLU A 523 -4.59 -33.81 7.78
N VAL A 524 -4.24 -33.21 6.63
CA VAL A 524 -4.60 -31.84 6.28
C VAL A 524 -5.06 -31.73 4.84
N LEU A 525 -6.12 -30.95 4.62
CA LEU A 525 -6.45 -30.40 3.31
C LEU A 525 -5.52 -29.23 3.00
N THR A 526 -5.21 -29.04 1.73
CA THR A 526 -4.35 -27.97 1.22
C THR A 526 -5.03 -27.22 0.08
N ALA A 527 -4.77 -25.92 -0.02
CA ALA A 527 -5.22 -25.07 -1.12
C ALA A 527 -4.13 -24.04 -1.45
N ASP A 528 -3.53 -24.13 -2.64
CA ASP A 528 -2.50 -23.22 -3.15
C ASP A 528 -3.08 -22.33 -4.24
N GLY A 529 -3.39 -21.08 -3.87
CA GLY A 529 -4.05 -20.13 -4.75
C GLY A 529 -3.07 -19.29 -5.58
N GLY A 530 -3.42 -19.05 -6.83
CA GLY A 530 -2.77 -18.08 -7.72
C GLY A 530 -3.19 -16.65 -7.40
N PHE A 531 -3.11 -15.74 -8.37
CA PHE A 531 -3.64 -14.39 -8.20
C PHE A 531 -5.17 -14.37 -8.33
N ALA A 532 -5.82 -13.52 -7.55
CA ALA A 532 -7.24 -13.21 -7.73
C ALA A 532 -7.42 -12.35 -8.99
N ILE A 533 -8.47 -12.61 -9.76
CA ILE A 533 -8.80 -11.83 -10.96
C ILE A 533 -10.31 -11.62 -11.05
N CYS A 534 -10.75 -10.54 -11.70
CA CYS A 534 -12.17 -10.22 -11.88
C CYS A 534 -12.96 -11.44 -12.38
N SER A 535 -14.02 -11.82 -11.67
CA SER A 535 -14.89 -12.95 -12.02
C SER A 535 -16.09 -12.57 -12.87
N ALA A 536 -16.14 -11.33 -13.37
CA ALA A 536 -17.24 -10.81 -14.17
C ALA A 536 -16.84 -10.62 -15.64
N ARG A 537 -17.75 -10.99 -16.55
CA ARG A 537 -17.64 -10.71 -17.99
C ARG A 537 -17.76 -9.23 -18.26
N ALA A 538 -16.99 -8.73 -19.22
CA ALA A 538 -17.00 -7.32 -19.58
C ALA A 538 -18.32 -6.89 -20.23
N ALA A 539 -19.00 -7.77 -20.96
CA ALA A 539 -20.18 -7.42 -21.75
C ALA A 539 -21.43 -7.11 -20.91
N ASP A 540 -21.64 -7.84 -19.82
CA ASP A 540 -22.88 -7.79 -19.04
C ASP A 540 -22.68 -7.82 -17.51
N GLY A 541 -21.44 -7.92 -17.03
CA GLY A 541 -21.11 -7.97 -15.61
C GLY A 541 -21.58 -9.24 -14.89
N ARG A 542 -22.06 -10.25 -15.62
CA ARG A 542 -22.39 -11.58 -15.07
C ARG A 542 -21.12 -12.39 -14.82
N LEU A 543 -21.24 -13.47 -14.06
CA LEU A 543 -20.12 -14.37 -13.76
C LEU A 543 -19.47 -14.89 -15.05
N LEU A 544 -18.15 -15.04 -15.06
CA LEU A 544 -17.43 -15.69 -16.15
C LEU A 544 -17.99 -17.10 -16.40
N GLY A 545 -18.19 -17.43 -17.68
CA GLY A 545 -18.51 -18.79 -18.10
C GLY A 545 -17.25 -19.61 -18.41
N PRO A 546 -17.40 -20.81 -18.97
CA PRO A 546 -16.29 -21.54 -19.58
C PRO A 546 -15.54 -20.67 -20.60
N TRP A 547 -14.23 -20.89 -20.73
CA TRP A 547 -13.36 -20.18 -21.69
C TRP A 547 -13.96 -20.19 -23.10
N ASP A 548 -14.12 -19.00 -23.67
CA ASP A 548 -14.67 -18.78 -25.01
C ASP A 548 -13.71 -17.90 -25.84
N PRO A 549 -13.01 -18.47 -26.85
CA PRO A 549 -12.13 -17.72 -27.73
C PRO A 549 -12.82 -16.60 -28.53
N ALA A 550 -14.14 -16.65 -28.72
CA ALA A 550 -14.87 -15.62 -29.45
C ALA A 550 -14.97 -14.33 -28.64
N SER A 551 -15.23 -14.42 -27.33
CA SER A 551 -15.22 -13.29 -26.41
C SER A 551 -13.82 -12.99 -25.83
N GLY A 552 -12.92 -13.97 -25.84
CA GLY A 552 -11.61 -13.90 -25.20
C GLY A 552 -11.69 -13.80 -23.68
N GLU A 553 -12.79 -14.28 -23.08
CA GLU A 553 -13.02 -14.30 -21.64
C GLU A 553 -13.48 -15.70 -21.20
N GLY A 554 -13.36 -15.98 -19.90
CA GLY A 554 -13.89 -17.19 -19.28
C GLY A 554 -12.85 -17.95 -18.48
N THR A 555 -13.23 -19.13 -17.99
CA THR A 555 -12.39 -19.95 -17.11
C THR A 555 -12.21 -21.38 -17.64
N ARG A 556 -11.15 -22.03 -17.20
CA ARG A 556 -10.98 -23.48 -17.29
C ARG A 556 -10.32 -23.98 -16.00
N PRO A 557 -10.88 -24.97 -15.28
CA PRO A 557 -12.21 -25.56 -15.46
C PRO A 557 -13.34 -24.54 -15.23
N ARG A 558 -14.60 -24.99 -15.25
CA ARG A 558 -15.76 -24.09 -15.12
C ARG A 558 -15.77 -23.45 -13.73
N LEU A 559 -15.90 -22.12 -13.68
CA LEU A 559 -16.16 -21.39 -12.44
C LEU A 559 -17.56 -21.71 -11.92
N MET A 560 -17.64 -22.17 -10.67
CA MET A 560 -18.91 -22.47 -10.02
C MET A 560 -19.37 -21.31 -9.14
N GLY A 561 -20.68 -21.08 -9.13
CA GLY A 561 -21.30 -20.18 -8.17
C GLY A 561 -21.49 -20.86 -6.81
N ASN A 562 -21.81 -20.05 -5.80
CA ASN A 562 -21.88 -20.47 -4.39
C ASN A 562 -22.95 -21.54 -4.08
N TYR A 563 -23.79 -21.93 -5.06
CA TYR A 563 -24.89 -22.87 -4.89
C TYR A 563 -24.69 -24.22 -5.63
N ASP A 564 -23.62 -24.35 -6.42
CA ASP A 564 -23.38 -25.52 -7.26
C ASP A 564 -22.17 -26.32 -6.75
N VAL A 565 -22.36 -27.03 -5.62
CA VAL A 565 -21.24 -27.48 -4.77
C VAL A 565 -20.54 -28.78 -5.18
N LEU A 566 -21.01 -29.53 -6.18
CA LEU A 566 -20.43 -30.84 -6.54
C LEU A 566 -20.59 -31.18 -8.04
N THR A 567 -20.06 -30.34 -8.93
CA THR A 567 -20.04 -30.64 -10.37
C THR A 567 -18.65 -31.08 -10.83
N PRO A 568 -18.50 -32.22 -11.54
CA PRO A 568 -17.20 -32.65 -12.06
C PRO A 568 -16.54 -31.64 -13.00
N GLU A 569 -17.32 -30.81 -13.67
CA GLU A 569 -16.89 -29.74 -14.59
C GLU A 569 -16.10 -28.62 -13.91
N ALA A 570 -16.15 -28.54 -12.57
CA ALA A 570 -15.44 -27.57 -11.75
C ALA A 570 -13.98 -27.93 -11.47
N TRP A 571 -13.56 -29.12 -11.89
CA TRP A 571 -12.25 -29.68 -11.54
C TRP A 571 -11.50 -30.12 -12.78
N ALA A 572 -10.18 -29.93 -12.74
CA ALA A 572 -9.24 -30.48 -13.70
C ALA A 572 -8.10 -31.19 -12.96
N ASP A 573 -7.34 -32.01 -13.68
CA ASP A 573 -6.06 -32.50 -13.17
C ASP A 573 -5.12 -31.32 -12.88
N GLY A 574 -4.33 -31.40 -11.81
CA GLY A 574 -3.41 -30.33 -11.43
C GLY A 574 -2.43 -29.95 -12.54
N ALA A 575 -1.98 -30.90 -13.36
CA ALA A 575 -1.06 -30.65 -14.47
C ALA A 575 -1.75 -29.91 -15.64
N GLU A 576 -3.05 -30.14 -15.86
CA GLU A 576 -3.83 -29.31 -16.79
C GLU A 576 -3.98 -27.89 -16.26
N GLY A 577 -4.17 -27.75 -14.95
CA GLY A 577 -4.25 -26.49 -14.24
C GLY A 577 -5.60 -25.79 -14.30
N ALA A 578 -5.64 -24.61 -13.69
CA ALA A 578 -6.79 -23.73 -13.69
C ALA A 578 -6.38 -22.33 -14.16
N PHE A 579 -7.22 -21.66 -14.95
CA PHE A 579 -7.06 -20.26 -15.30
C PHE A 579 -8.39 -19.53 -15.41
N ALA A 580 -8.34 -18.21 -15.26
CA ALA A 580 -9.42 -17.28 -15.56
C ALA A 580 -8.89 -16.11 -16.39
N VAL A 581 -9.67 -15.71 -17.41
CA VAL A 581 -9.39 -14.56 -18.29
C VAL A 581 -10.56 -13.59 -18.23
N SER A 582 -10.27 -12.31 -18.01
CA SER A 582 -11.28 -11.25 -17.89
C SER A 582 -10.74 -9.90 -18.37
N LYS A 583 -11.50 -8.82 -18.15
CA LYS A 583 -11.04 -7.44 -18.37
C LYS A 583 -9.71 -7.11 -17.68
N GLY A 584 -9.35 -7.83 -16.61
CA GLY A 584 -8.13 -7.60 -15.83
C GLY A 584 -6.87 -8.31 -16.36
N GLY A 585 -6.99 -9.16 -17.38
CA GLY A 585 -5.89 -9.99 -17.88
C GLY A 585 -6.20 -11.49 -17.75
N ALA A 586 -5.18 -12.27 -17.44
CA ALA A 586 -5.27 -13.68 -17.10
C ALA A 586 -4.47 -14.03 -15.84
N ALA A 587 -5.04 -14.90 -15.02
CA ALA A 587 -4.39 -15.51 -13.86
C ALA A 587 -4.60 -17.03 -13.91
N GLY A 588 -3.62 -17.81 -13.47
CA GLY A 588 -3.74 -19.27 -13.47
C GLY A 588 -2.71 -19.99 -12.62
N VAL A 589 -2.88 -21.31 -12.47
CA VAL A 589 -2.00 -22.21 -11.73
C VAL A 589 -1.88 -23.56 -12.44
N ARG A 590 -0.70 -24.18 -12.34
CA ARG A 590 -0.43 -25.56 -12.78
C ARG A 590 0.47 -26.28 -11.78
N ALA A 591 0.17 -27.55 -11.52
CA ALA A 591 1.04 -28.45 -10.80
C ALA A 591 2.16 -28.96 -11.73
N LEU A 592 3.40 -28.91 -11.26
CA LEU A 592 4.58 -29.41 -11.97
C LEU A 592 5.18 -30.65 -11.29
N GLU A 593 4.72 -31.00 -10.09
CA GLU A 593 5.03 -32.32 -9.52
C GLU A 593 4.35 -33.42 -10.33
N GLY A 594 5.04 -34.55 -10.55
CA GLY A 594 4.50 -35.69 -11.31
C GLY A 594 3.28 -36.34 -10.64
N THR A 595 2.70 -37.35 -11.31
CA THR A 595 1.41 -37.98 -10.94
C THR A 595 1.34 -38.68 -9.56
N ARG A 596 2.40 -38.69 -8.75
CA ARG A 596 2.35 -39.26 -7.39
C ARG A 596 1.77 -38.24 -6.41
N GLY A 597 0.48 -38.38 -6.11
CA GLY A 597 -0.25 -37.55 -5.13
C GLY A 597 -1.05 -36.39 -5.74
N GLY A 598 -1.52 -36.55 -6.99
CA GLY A 598 -2.04 -35.48 -7.84
C GLY A 598 -3.05 -34.55 -7.16
N ARG A 599 -2.68 -33.27 -7.08
CA ARG A 599 -3.59 -32.17 -6.73
C ARG A 599 -4.62 -31.97 -7.84
N THR A 600 -5.79 -31.46 -7.49
CA THR A 600 -6.80 -31.03 -8.45
C THR A 600 -6.75 -29.52 -8.63
N ALA A 601 -7.02 -29.05 -9.84
CA ALA A 601 -7.13 -27.64 -10.17
C ALA A 601 -8.61 -27.20 -10.19
N THR A 602 -8.90 -26.06 -9.58
CA THR A 602 -10.25 -25.46 -9.53
C THR A 602 -10.19 -23.93 -9.53
N LEU A 603 -11.35 -23.28 -9.59
CA LEU A 603 -11.53 -21.83 -9.47
C LEU A 603 -12.35 -21.54 -8.21
N VAL A 604 -11.74 -20.95 -7.19
CA VAL A 604 -12.46 -20.49 -6.00
C VAL A 604 -13.20 -19.21 -6.37
N ASN A 605 -14.53 -19.18 -6.23
CA ASN A 605 -15.32 -17.97 -6.37
C ASN A 605 -15.27 -17.17 -5.07
N ALA A 606 -14.26 -16.30 -4.94
CA ALA A 606 -14.02 -15.58 -3.70
C ALA A 606 -15.20 -14.66 -3.36
N ASP A 607 -15.53 -14.59 -2.08
CA ASP A 607 -16.62 -13.73 -1.63
C ASP A 607 -16.35 -12.26 -2.02
N PRO A 608 -17.40 -11.50 -2.37
CA PRO A 608 -17.26 -10.13 -2.78
C PRO A 608 -16.51 -9.28 -1.75
N ASN A 609 -15.77 -8.30 -2.27
CA ASN A 609 -14.95 -7.35 -1.53
C ASN A 609 -13.72 -7.95 -0.83
N SER A 610 -13.34 -9.18 -1.15
CA SER A 610 -12.09 -9.78 -0.65
C SER A 610 -10.84 -9.14 -1.26
N ASN A 611 -10.80 -8.94 -2.58
CA ASN A 611 -9.63 -8.40 -3.29
C ASN A 611 -9.58 -6.86 -3.26
N LEU A 612 -8.38 -6.27 -3.19
CA LEU A 612 -8.22 -4.82 -3.09
C LEU A 612 -8.56 -4.02 -4.37
N VAL A 613 -8.42 -4.64 -5.54
CA VAL A 613 -8.56 -3.98 -6.85
C VAL A 613 -9.93 -4.26 -7.46
N GLU A 614 -10.40 -5.51 -7.42
CA GLU A 614 -11.67 -5.94 -8.00
C GLU A 614 -12.63 -6.42 -6.91
N SER A 615 -13.86 -5.91 -6.89
CA SER A 615 -14.85 -6.24 -5.86
C SER A 615 -15.46 -7.64 -6.00
N ARG A 616 -15.30 -8.29 -7.15
CA ARG A 616 -15.73 -9.68 -7.40
C ARG A 616 -14.60 -10.41 -8.12
N THR A 617 -14.08 -11.47 -7.50
CA THR A 617 -12.92 -12.18 -8.03
C THR A 617 -13.08 -13.68 -8.00
N THR A 618 -12.29 -14.36 -8.82
CA THR A 618 -12.04 -15.78 -8.73
C THR A 618 -10.54 -16.03 -8.60
N ILE A 619 -10.17 -17.14 -7.94
CA ILE A 619 -8.80 -17.51 -7.63
C ILE A 619 -8.55 -18.92 -8.17
N PRO A 620 -7.75 -19.07 -9.25
CA PRO A 620 -7.24 -20.36 -9.68
C PRO A 620 -6.46 -21.02 -8.55
N THR A 621 -6.84 -22.24 -8.18
CA THR A 621 -6.36 -22.89 -6.96
C THR A 621 -6.05 -24.37 -7.22
N LEU A 622 -4.93 -24.85 -6.68
CA LEU A 622 -4.61 -26.28 -6.60
C LEU A 622 -4.97 -26.80 -5.21
N GLN A 623 -5.74 -27.88 -5.13
CA GLN A 623 -6.14 -28.51 -3.88
C GLN A 623 -5.64 -29.94 -3.77
N GLY A 624 -5.36 -30.38 -2.55
CA GLY A 624 -4.93 -31.74 -2.28
C GLY A 624 -5.05 -32.10 -0.81
N THR A 625 -4.79 -33.36 -0.48
CA THR A 625 -4.77 -33.87 0.89
C THR A 625 -3.40 -34.44 1.17
N VAL A 626 -2.81 -34.06 2.31
CA VAL A 626 -1.58 -34.65 2.83
C VAL A 626 -1.96 -35.50 4.03
N ARG A 627 -1.75 -36.81 3.93
CA ARG A 627 -2.17 -37.73 5.00
C ARG A 627 -1.22 -37.64 6.18
N LYS A 628 -1.70 -38.08 7.33
CA LYS A 628 -0.88 -38.23 8.53
C LYS A 628 0.33 -39.14 8.25
N GLY A 629 1.51 -38.67 8.63
CA GLY A 629 2.79 -39.33 8.43
C GLY A 629 3.40 -39.12 7.04
N GLU A 630 2.72 -38.44 6.13
CA GLU A 630 3.25 -38.20 4.79
C GLU A 630 4.23 -37.03 4.74
N ASN A 631 5.11 -37.14 3.73
CA ASN A 631 6.09 -36.14 3.37
C ASN A 631 6.02 -35.96 1.85
N VAL A 632 5.59 -34.79 1.40
CA VAL A 632 5.28 -34.52 -0.01
C VAL A 632 5.94 -33.24 -0.51
N TRP A 633 6.17 -33.18 -1.82
CA TRP A 633 6.58 -31.97 -2.53
C TRP A 633 5.46 -31.51 -3.45
N TYR A 634 5.04 -30.25 -3.29
CA TYR A 634 4.19 -29.56 -4.26
C TYR A 634 5.00 -28.52 -5.01
N VAL A 635 4.96 -28.55 -6.35
CA VAL A 635 5.65 -27.59 -7.20
C VAL A 635 4.61 -26.88 -8.06
N THR A 636 4.32 -25.64 -7.73
CA THR A 636 3.28 -24.85 -8.39
C THR A 636 3.90 -23.81 -9.32
N ALA A 637 3.50 -23.84 -10.59
CA ALA A 637 3.68 -22.72 -11.50
C ALA A 637 2.44 -21.81 -11.40
N VAL A 638 2.66 -20.52 -11.20
CA VAL A 638 1.59 -19.53 -11.14
C VAL A 638 1.73 -18.57 -12.31
N TYR A 639 0.67 -18.45 -13.09
CA TYR A 639 0.58 -17.59 -14.27
C TYR A 639 -0.05 -16.25 -13.92
N ALA A 640 0.54 -15.18 -14.44
CA ALA A 640 -0.02 -13.84 -14.33
C ALA A 640 0.33 -13.03 -15.58
N LYS A 641 -0.70 -12.57 -16.31
CA LYS A 641 -0.53 -11.61 -17.39
C LYS A 641 -1.63 -10.54 -17.28
N PRO A 642 -1.31 -9.32 -16.82
CA PRO A 642 -2.30 -8.26 -16.68
C PRO A 642 -2.81 -7.77 -18.04
N ALA A 643 -3.98 -7.14 -18.04
CA ALA A 643 -4.46 -6.40 -19.19
C ALA A 643 -3.50 -5.26 -19.56
N ALA A 644 -3.35 -5.03 -20.86
CA ALA A 644 -2.51 -3.98 -21.42
C ALA A 644 -3.24 -3.30 -22.58
N GLU A 645 -3.03 -1.99 -22.74
CA GLU A 645 -3.63 -1.21 -23.82
C GLU A 645 -3.20 -1.75 -25.19
N GLY A 646 -4.15 -1.90 -26.11
CA GLY A 646 -3.90 -2.41 -27.46
C GLY A 646 -3.68 -3.92 -27.57
N VAL A 647 -3.64 -4.67 -26.46
CA VAL A 647 -3.49 -6.13 -26.47
C VAL A 647 -4.85 -6.82 -26.49
N SER A 648 -5.06 -7.76 -27.42
CA SER A 648 -6.29 -8.53 -27.49
C SER A 648 -6.42 -9.47 -26.28
N LYS A 649 -7.65 -9.65 -25.76
CA LYS A 649 -7.88 -10.58 -24.63
C LYS A 649 -7.48 -12.02 -24.94
N ASN A 650 -7.57 -12.43 -26.21
CA ASN A 650 -7.10 -13.74 -26.66
C ASN A 650 -5.60 -13.94 -26.50
N GLU A 651 -4.82 -12.86 -26.41
CA GLU A 651 -3.39 -12.91 -26.16
C GLU A 651 -3.05 -12.99 -24.67
N TYR A 652 -4.02 -12.87 -23.75
CA TYR A 652 -3.72 -12.94 -22.32
C TYR A 652 -3.22 -14.34 -21.88
N LEU A 653 -3.52 -15.39 -22.65
CA LEU A 653 -2.97 -16.73 -22.46
C LEU A 653 -1.71 -17.01 -23.30
N SER A 654 -1.13 -16.02 -23.96
CA SER A 654 0.12 -16.22 -24.71
C SER A 654 1.25 -16.66 -23.76
N GLY A 655 1.75 -17.89 -23.94
CA GLY A 655 2.77 -18.48 -23.07
C GLY A 655 2.20 -19.34 -21.93
N TRP A 656 0.88 -19.50 -21.81
CA TRP A 656 0.25 -20.45 -20.89
C TRP A 656 0.74 -21.89 -21.12
N ASP A 657 0.84 -22.32 -22.38
CA ASP A 657 1.29 -23.68 -22.70
C ASP A 657 2.82 -23.85 -22.65
N LYS A 658 3.58 -22.75 -22.58
CA LYS A 658 5.03 -22.76 -22.41
C LYS A 658 5.36 -22.74 -20.92
N LEU A 659 5.39 -23.91 -20.30
CA LEU A 659 5.68 -24.06 -18.89
C LEU A 659 7.14 -23.71 -18.54
N PRO A 660 7.39 -23.11 -17.36
CA PRO A 660 8.74 -22.96 -16.83
C PRO A 660 9.33 -24.32 -16.47
N GLU A 661 10.63 -24.49 -16.71
CA GLU A 661 11.34 -25.67 -16.24
C GLU A 661 11.60 -25.60 -14.73
N VAL A 662 11.38 -26.72 -14.02
CA VAL A 662 11.81 -26.85 -12.63
C VAL A 662 13.35 -26.85 -12.59
N PRO A 663 14.00 -25.94 -11.84
CA PRO A 663 15.46 -25.86 -11.81
C PRO A 663 16.13 -27.16 -11.35
N ALA A 664 17.31 -27.46 -11.90
CA ALA A 664 18.03 -28.71 -11.62
C ALA A 664 18.31 -28.91 -10.12
N TRP A 665 18.74 -27.87 -9.41
CA TRP A 665 18.97 -27.91 -7.96
C TRP A 665 17.71 -28.27 -7.17
N LEU A 666 16.53 -27.85 -7.66
CA LEU A 666 15.26 -28.16 -7.01
C LEU A 666 14.84 -29.60 -7.31
N LYS A 667 15.07 -30.10 -8.53
CA LYS A 667 14.85 -31.52 -8.87
C LYS A 667 15.69 -32.44 -7.97
N GLU A 668 16.96 -32.08 -7.76
CA GLU A 668 17.86 -32.79 -6.85
C GLU A 668 17.32 -32.79 -5.41
N GLU A 669 16.86 -31.65 -4.90
CA GLU A 669 16.25 -31.58 -3.55
C GLU A 669 14.94 -32.37 -3.42
N ILE A 670 14.14 -32.46 -4.50
CA ILE A 670 12.92 -33.27 -4.55
C ILE A 670 13.26 -34.78 -4.62
N GLY A 671 14.44 -35.13 -5.15
CA GLY A 671 14.85 -36.51 -5.44
C GLY A 671 14.32 -37.04 -6.78
N GLN A 672 14.19 -36.16 -7.78
CA GLN A 672 13.78 -36.47 -9.16
C GLN A 672 14.93 -36.52 -10.15
#